data_AF-A0A1S8KNY8-F1
#
_entry.id   AF-A0A1S8KNY8-F1
#
_cell.length_a   1.000
_cell.length_b   1.000
_cell.length_c   1.000
_cell.angle_alpha   90.00
_cell.angle_beta   90.00
_cell.angle_gamma   90.00
#
_symmetry.space_group_name_H-M   'P 1'
#
loop_
_entity.id
_entity.type
_entity.pdbx_description
1 polymer ?
#
loop_
_entity_poly.entity_id
_entity_poly.type
_entity_poly.pdbx_seq_one_letter_code
_entity_poly.pdbx_strand_id
1 'polypeptide(L)'
;MTPTPEAPTESELDQAKMKATADIKALGYFTAKEKQDLLGRVKDYDNTGDIHFIVTKAQQENEKRHQLHRKLLELQFGTNPNNSLPEAGKPQDANPEDLLKPEADDNKPDTDDTQPEQPAESELDRAKAGALADIEALKNFSEKEKQDLIDRVNSYDNVGDIDFIITKAQEQDDARYKKQQNDAYDVLEAKANKTLHELLDLTKKVDEAAGGEVDQDLLERIQAKATELEMALAEIQQHISSLPEAEAQEATQLVKELQALLEKIKEKYSFEEVTPAEEAKEGAKAYLNNEFGKDLNDMQREAYAKAIDKIKNDAPDYEKKVQDIIQVAIAEVLVSKAESGRHIENAKKALAAASQETEGGKLIDAKDQLIKNLQDRLNKVTNKPQAPKVTPEVEAAKDKLEDKIQKGLADKDLREKFLKELDKKASVEDINALQAEVEKEIKVQGVKDGAKSYLTNGIADQDLSKEQKAKYEKALSKISSADEDYEQIVQDITQVAIAESLVARAEKGHHIEAAEEALTNAAKKTKGGQLIEGKDELIMSLQTRLAKVISEQDQNDQTPPVEKQPEKEQTPPVEKEKEQAPTESEKLKGKKESLRNFVDGIKSLSNEQKTFYLERLDSSKSVTQIEELFELFDAETLLARTKSGELPKEQVLPGIEEKLNKVFDKELQSKKVELQAELDKLTGKEDAPAPEVEEEPKATFEEKRAELSAANQKWNAIQEKLKVNSEGKKVATPEEREQLLVLSKEIKKLIEEWRKTAEGNEMNEQSVEGFIATAKDKFDQIPPLK
;
A
#
# COMPACT_ATOMS: atom_id res chain seq x y z
N MET A 1 86.96 14.13 -66.82
CA MET A 1 86.12 13.01 -67.28
C MET A 1 84.85 13.05 -66.46
N THR A 2 83.78 13.59 -67.03
CA THR A 2 82.42 13.43 -66.50
C THR A 2 81.95 12.01 -66.80
N PRO A 3 81.45 11.22 -65.83
CA PRO A 3 80.80 9.97 -66.15
C PRO A 3 79.41 10.27 -66.72
N THR A 4 79.15 9.77 -67.92
CA THR A 4 77.82 9.67 -68.52
C THR A 4 77.00 8.68 -67.68
N PRO A 5 75.73 8.97 -67.31
CA PRO A 5 74.88 7.98 -66.66
C PRO A 5 74.58 6.85 -67.67
N GLU A 6 74.88 5.60 -67.29
CA GLU A 6 74.49 4.41 -68.06
C GLU A 6 72.97 4.30 -68.09
N ALA A 7 72.43 4.04 -69.29
CA ALA A 7 71.01 3.78 -69.49
C ALA A 7 70.61 2.51 -68.72
N PRO A 8 69.41 2.47 -68.08
CA PRO A 8 68.92 1.28 -67.38
C PRO A 8 68.84 0.09 -68.35
N THR A 9 69.04 -1.12 -67.85
CA THR A 9 68.81 -2.32 -68.66
C THR A 9 67.31 -2.42 -68.99
N GLU A 10 66.96 -2.83 -70.21
CA GLU A 10 65.57 -2.89 -70.70
C GLU A 10 64.64 -3.65 -69.71
N SER A 11 65.19 -4.67 -69.04
CA SER A 11 64.53 -5.46 -67.98
C SER A 11 64.19 -4.67 -66.71
N GLU A 12 64.98 -3.69 -66.29
CA GLU A 12 64.73 -2.91 -65.06
C GLU A 12 63.65 -1.83 -65.29
N LEU A 13 63.62 -1.25 -66.49
CA LEU A 13 62.60 -0.27 -66.87
C LEU A 13 61.22 -0.93 -66.97
N ASP A 14 61.13 -2.12 -67.55
CA ASP A 14 59.88 -2.89 -67.65
C ASP A 14 59.31 -3.27 -66.28
N GLN A 15 60.16 -3.71 -65.35
CA GLN A 15 59.74 -4.00 -63.97
C GLN A 15 59.24 -2.74 -63.25
N ALA A 16 59.91 -1.60 -63.44
CA ALA A 16 59.47 -0.33 -62.88
C ALA A 16 58.10 0.11 -63.44
N LYS A 17 57.87 -0.05 -64.74
CA LYS A 17 56.57 0.25 -65.39
C LYS A 17 55.46 -0.68 -64.90
N MET A 18 55.74 -1.98 -64.76
CA MET A 18 54.78 -2.95 -64.21
C MET A 18 54.39 -2.60 -62.77
N LYS A 19 55.37 -2.31 -61.91
CA LYS A 19 55.12 -1.91 -60.53
C LYS A 19 54.34 -0.61 -60.45
N ALA A 20 54.74 0.41 -61.22
CA ALA A 20 54.03 1.68 -61.30
C ALA A 20 52.57 1.52 -61.75
N THR A 21 52.32 0.62 -62.70
CA THR A 21 50.97 0.29 -63.16
C THR A 21 50.12 -0.29 -62.04
N ALA A 22 50.67 -1.23 -61.24
CA ALA A 22 49.97 -1.79 -60.10
C ALA A 22 49.72 -0.73 -59.01
N ASP A 23 50.72 0.09 -58.70
CA ASP A 23 50.63 1.15 -57.69
C ASP A 23 49.58 2.21 -58.08
N ILE A 24 49.50 2.61 -59.36
CA ILE A 24 48.50 3.58 -59.85
C ILE A 24 47.08 2.99 -59.83
N LYS A 25 46.92 1.71 -60.19
CA LYS A 25 45.61 1.04 -60.12
C LYS A 25 45.08 1.01 -58.67
N ALA A 26 45.97 0.81 -57.70
CA ALA A 26 45.63 0.78 -56.28
C ALA A 26 45.24 2.14 -55.66
N LEU A 27 45.32 3.27 -56.39
CA LEU A 27 44.96 4.59 -55.86
C LEU A 27 43.44 4.73 -55.75
N GLY A 28 42.88 4.51 -54.55
CA GLY A 28 41.43 4.50 -54.33
C GLY A 28 40.71 5.83 -54.55
N TYR A 29 41.40 6.98 -54.43
CA TYR A 29 40.84 8.34 -54.48
C TYR A 29 41.20 9.08 -55.79
N PHE A 30 41.55 8.32 -56.82
CA PHE A 30 41.73 8.82 -58.18
C PHE A 30 40.62 8.29 -59.06
N THR A 31 40.09 9.15 -59.94
CA THR A 31 39.10 8.74 -60.95
C THR A 31 39.74 7.83 -61.99
N ALA A 32 38.91 7.07 -62.71
CA ALA A 32 39.39 6.20 -63.80
C ALA A 32 40.19 7.00 -64.86
N LYS A 33 39.76 8.23 -65.16
CA LYS A 33 40.42 9.11 -66.12
C LYS A 33 41.80 9.57 -65.62
N GLU A 34 41.89 10.03 -64.37
CA GLU A 34 43.17 10.44 -63.80
C GLU A 34 44.17 9.27 -63.72
N LYS A 35 43.69 8.06 -63.38
CA LYS A 35 44.53 6.85 -63.43
C LYS A 35 45.02 6.57 -64.85
N GLN A 36 44.16 6.68 -65.86
CA GLN A 36 44.53 6.48 -67.25
C GLN A 36 45.58 7.49 -67.73
N ASP A 37 45.45 8.76 -67.35
CA ASP A 37 46.43 9.80 -67.67
C ASP A 37 47.80 9.51 -67.03
N LEU A 38 47.81 9.07 -65.76
CA LEU A 38 49.04 8.66 -65.07
C LEU A 38 49.69 7.43 -65.72
N LEU A 39 48.88 6.43 -66.11
CA LEU A 39 49.37 5.24 -66.81
C LEU A 39 49.94 5.59 -68.19
N GLY A 40 49.33 6.52 -68.92
CA GLY A 40 49.87 7.06 -70.17
C GLY A 40 51.25 7.67 -69.98
N ARG A 41 51.41 8.54 -68.97
CA ARG A 41 52.71 9.13 -68.64
C ARG A 41 53.76 8.09 -68.25
N VAL A 42 53.40 7.08 -67.46
CA VAL A 42 54.32 5.98 -67.09
C VAL A 42 54.78 5.20 -68.32
N LYS A 43 53.92 5.02 -69.32
CA LYS A 43 54.27 4.35 -70.58
C LYS A 43 55.30 5.15 -71.37
N ASP A 44 55.15 6.48 -71.40
CA ASP A 44 55.97 7.41 -72.19
C ASP A 44 57.33 7.76 -71.54
N TYR A 45 57.55 7.42 -70.27
CA TYR A 45 58.84 7.65 -69.61
C TYR A 45 59.89 6.59 -69.97
N ASP A 46 61.11 7.06 -70.24
CA ASP A 46 62.26 6.22 -70.64
C ASP A 46 63.24 5.94 -69.50
N ASN A 47 62.95 6.45 -68.29
CA ASN A 47 63.80 6.27 -67.12
C ASN A 47 63.00 5.99 -65.84
N THR A 48 63.63 5.26 -64.91
CA THR A 48 63.00 4.82 -63.66
C THR A 48 62.83 5.94 -62.64
N GLY A 49 63.63 7.00 -62.71
CA GLY A 49 63.57 8.15 -61.80
C GLY A 49 62.26 8.93 -61.95
N ASP A 50 61.87 9.23 -63.18
CA ASP A 50 60.64 9.96 -63.48
C ASP A 50 59.39 9.12 -63.18
N ILE A 51 59.42 7.81 -63.50
CA ILE A 51 58.37 6.85 -63.12
C ILE A 51 58.21 6.81 -61.59
N HIS A 52 59.32 6.73 -60.85
CA HIS A 52 59.27 6.71 -59.39
C HIS A 52 58.75 8.03 -58.82
N PHE A 53 59.16 9.17 -59.37
CA PHE A 53 58.72 10.49 -58.93
C PHE A 53 57.21 10.68 -59.12
N ILE A 54 56.66 10.35 -60.30
CA ILE A 54 55.24 10.55 -60.59
C ILE A 54 54.35 9.62 -59.73
N VAL A 55 54.75 8.36 -59.52
CA VAL A 55 54.02 7.41 -58.66
C VAL A 55 54.04 7.87 -57.21
N THR A 56 55.20 8.33 -56.72
CA THR A 56 55.33 8.86 -55.35
C THR A 56 54.43 10.07 -55.14
N LYS A 57 54.36 10.98 -56.14
CA LYS A 57 53.45 12.14 -56.08
C LYS A 57 51.99 11.73 -56.10
N ALA A 58 51.61 10.78 -56.94
CA ALA A 58 50.25 10.27 -57.01
C ALA A 58 49.83 9.59 -55.69
N GLN A 59 50.72 8.82 -55.06
CA GLN A 59 50.46 8.22 -53.74
C GLN A 59 50.31 9.26 -52.63
N GLN A 60 51.17 10.28 -52.59
CA GLN A 60 51.05 11.40 -51.65
C GLN A 60 49.73 12.14 -51.80
N GLU A 61 49.31 12.36 -53.05
CA GLU A 61 48.05 13.04 -53.34
C GLU A 61 46.84 12.18 -52.99
N ASN A 62 46.89 10.88 -53.26
CA ASN A 62 45.84 9.93 -52.87
C ASN A 62 45.62 9.92 -51.35
N GLU A 63 46.70 9.97 -50.57
CA GLU A 63 46.61 10.04 -49.10
C GLU A 63 46.04 11.38 -48.61
N LYS A 64 46.38 12.50 -49.25
CA LYS A 64 45.75 13.80 -48.93
C LYS A 64 44.26 13.80 -49.24
N ARG A 65 43.87 13.27 -50.40
CA ARG A 65 42.47 13.14 -50.80
C ARG A 65 41.73 12.27 -49.79
N HIS A 66 42.25 11.09 -49.46
CA HIS A 66 41.72 10.24 -48.40
C HIS A 66 41.45 10.99 -47.08
N GLN A 67 42.42 11.78 -46.60
CA GLN A 67 42.24 12.56 -45.37
C GLN A 67 41.21 13.68 -45.50
N LEU A 68 41.11 14.33 -46.67
CA LEU A 68 40.13 15.38 -46.93
C LEU A 68 38.71 14.80 -47.00
N HIS A 69 38.53 13.74 -47.79
CA HIS A 69 37.26 13.04 -47.96
C HIS A 69 36.76 12.48 -46.63
N ARG A 70 37.64 11.86 -45.83
CA ARG A 70 37.33 11.45 -44.46
C ARG A 70 36.74 12.60 -43.62
N LYS A 71 37.42 13.76 -43.60
CA LYS A 71 36.96 14.92 -42.82
C LYS A 71 35.65 15.50 -43.33
N LEU A 72 35.46 15.58 -44.65
CA LEU A 72 34.23 16.09 -45.25
C LEU A 72 33.05 15.18 -44.95
N LEU A 73 33.25 13.86 -45.03
CA LEU A 73 32.23 12.88 -44.72
C LEU A 73 31.94 12.88 -43.21
N GLU A 74 32.94 12.86 -42.33
CA GLU A 74 32.75 13.00 -40.88
C GLU A 74 31.96 14.28 -40.52
N LEU A 75 32.20 15.39 -41.23
CA LEU A 75 31.45 16.63 -41.05
C LEU A 75 30.00 16.51 -41.52
N GLN A 76 29.76 15.81 -42.65
CA GLN A 76 28.42 15.49 -43.14
C GLN A 76 27.67 14.50 -42.25
N PHE A 77 28.36 13.61 -41.54
CA PHE A 77 27.76 12.72 -40.54
C PHE A 77 27.53 13.40 -39.18
N GLY A 78 28.11 14.59 -38.97
CA GLY A 78 27.99 15.38 -37.75
C GLY A 78 28.83 14.82 -36.60
N THR A 79 29.44 15.70 -35.80
CA THR A 79 30.10 15.35 -34.53
C THR A 79 29.10 15.02 -33.41
N ASN A 80 27.92 14.50 -33.75
CA ASN A 80 26.84 14.27 -32.81
C ASN A 80 26.98 12.87 -32.17
N PRO A 81 27.07 12.76 -30.84
CA PRO A 81 27.14 11.46 -30.15
C PRO A 81 25.90 10.57 -30.34
N ASN A 82 24.82 11.09 -30.93
CA ASN A 82 23.68 10.29 -31.37
C ASN A 82 23.76 10.02 -32.89
N ASN A 83 24.22 8.81 -33.25
CA ASN A 83 24.40 8.23 -34.60
C ASN A 83 23.16 8.27 -35.53
N SER A 84 22.63 9.45 -35.88
CA SER A 84 21.58 9.60 -36.89
C SER A 84 22.13 10.31 -38.12
N LEU A 85 21.77 9.82 -39.31
CA LEU A 85 22.03 10.52 -40.57
C LEU A 85 21.31 11.89 -40.54
N PRO A 86 21.96 12.99 -40.94
CA PRO A 86 21.26 14.26 -41.06
C PRO A 86 20.18 14.19 -42.15
N GLU A 87 19.00 14.74 -41.84
CA GLU A 87 17.90 14.82 -42.79
C GLU A 87 18.25 15.82 -43.91
N ALA A 88 18.03 15.40 -45.16
CA ALA A 88 18.52 16.08 -46.36
C ALA A 88 18.09 17.56 -46.44
N GLY A 89 19.07 18.45 -46.26
CA GLY A 89 19.14 19.66 -47.08
C GLY A 89 19.75 19.26 -48.42
N LYS A 90 19.19 19.76 -49.53
CA LYS A 90 19.74 19.63 -50.90
C LYS A 90 21.27 19.70 -50.89
N PRO A 91 21.99 18.96 -51.76
CA PRO A 91 23.44 19.09 -51.88
C PRO A 91 23.77 20.58 -52.00
N GLN A 92 24.24 21.19 -50.91
CA GLN A 92 24.71 22.56 -50.95
C GLN A 92 25.92 22.53 -51.87
N ASP A 93 26.00 23.53 -52.75
CA ASP A 93 27.01 23.80 -53.76
C ASP A 93 28.46 23.91 -53.23
N ALA A 94 28.90 23.03 -52.35
CA ALA A 94 30.30 22.77 -52.10
C ALA A 94 30.75 21.75 -53.15
N ASN A 95 30.80 22.19 -54.41
CA ASN A 95 31.46 21.45 -55.48
C ASN A 95 32.95 21.30 -55.10
N PRO A 96 33.47 20.09 -54.80
CA PRO A 96 34.88 19.88 -54.55
C PRO A 96 35.73 20.11 -55.80
N GLU A 97 35.13 20.11 -57.00
CA GLU A 97 35.86 20.35 -58.26
C GLU A 97 36.42 21.77 -58.38
N ASP A 98 35.90 22.76 -57.64
CA ASP A 98 36.37 24.15 -57.76
C ASP A 98 37.68 24.43 -57.00
N LEU A 99 38.19 23.47 -56.21
CA LEU A 99 39.49 23.59 -55.51
C LEU A 99 40.63 22.79 -56.18
N LEU A 100 40.35 22.04 -57.25
CA LEU A 100 41.32 21.15 -57.89
C LEU A 100 41.39 21.26 -59.43
N LYS A 101 40.91 22.33 -60.05
CA LYS A 101 41.16 22.57 -61.49
C LYS A 101 42.65 22.74 -61.78
N PRO A 102 43.30 21.88 -62.60
CA PRO A 102 44.39 22.36 -63.44
C PRO A 102 43.78 23.25 -64.53
N GLU A 103 44.46 24.35 -64.86
CA GLU A 103 44.02 25.31 -65.87
C GLU A 103 43.60 24.61 -67.18
N ALA A 104 42.48 25.08 -67.74
CA ALA A 104 42.04 24.70 -69.08
C ALA A 104 43.08 25.17 -70.11
N ASP A 105 43.60 24.24 -70.91
CA ASP A 105 44.20 24.55 -72.21
C ASP A 105 43.21 24.10 -73.29
N ASP A 106 42.70 25.09 -74.02
CA ASP A 106 41.82 24.90 -75.16
C ASP A 106 42.61 24.31 -76.34
N ASN A 107 42.32 23.08 -76.76
CA ASN A 107 42.32 22.73 -78.19
C ASN A 107 41.59 21.40 -78.52
N LYS A 108 40.58 21.57 -79.39
CA LYS A 108 39.84 20.71 -80.35
C LYS A 108 40.09 19.18 -80.48
N PRO A 109 39.08 18.42 -81.01
CA PRO A 109 39.04 16.96 -81.02
C PRO A 109 39.67 16.36 -82.28
N ASP A 110 40.26 15.18 -82.13
CA ASP A 110 40.43 14.23 -83.23
C ASP A 110 39.78 12.89 -82.85
N THR A 111 38.83 12.49 -83.68
CA THR A 111 38.31 11.14 -83.81
C THR A 111 39.35 10.27 -84.50
N ASP A 112 39.68 9.10 -83.94
CA ASP A 112 40.06 7.97 -84.80
C ASP A 112 39.60 6.64 -84.19
N ASP A 113 39.12 5.80 -85.10
CA ASP A 113 38.42 4.54 -84.88
C ASP A 113 39.37 3.44 -84.40
N THR A 114 38.99 2.73 -83.33
CA THR A 114 39.19 1.27 -83.26
C THR A 114 38.18 0.64 -82.28
N GLN A 115 37.35 -0.25 -82.83
CA GLN A 115 36.26 -1.01 -82.18
C GLN A 115 36.79 -2.35 -81.61
N PRO A 116 36.03 -3.10 -80.80
CA PRO A 116 35.91 -3.02 -79.35
C PRO A 116 36.44 -4.31 -78.67
N GLU A 117 37.30 -4.20 -77.66
CA GLU A 117 37.39 -5.29 -76.67
C GLU A 117 36.20 -5.16 -75.72
N GLN A 118 35.53 -6.27 -75.41
CA GLN A 118 34.41 -6.29 -74.46
C GLN A 118 34.80 -5.56 -73.17
N PRO A 119 33.92 -4.70 -72.59
CA PRO A 119 34.32 -3.90 -71.46
C PRO A 119 34.52 -4.83 -70.27
N ALA A 120 35.77 -5.02 -69.86
CA ALA A 120 36.03 -5.41 -68.49
C ALA A 120 35.36 -4.35 -67.62
N GLU A 121 34.35 -4.74 -66.84
CA GLU A 121 33.67 -3.84 -65.89
C GLU A 121 34.71 -3.03 -65.13
N SER A 122 34.53 -1.70 -65.11
CA SER A 122 35.50 -0.83 -64.44
C SER A 122 35.53 -1.19 -62.96
N GLU A 123 36.68 -1.00 -62.29
CA GLU A 123 36.79 -1.22 -60.85
C GLU A 123 35.74 -0.41 -60.06
N LEU A 124 35.36 0.76 -60.59
CA LEU A 124 34.30 1.60 -60.06
C LEU A 124 32.90 0.95 -60.18
N ASP A 125 32.57 0.36 -61.32
CA ASP A 125 31.28 -0.32 -61.52
C ASP A 125 31.14 -1.53 -60.58
N ARG A 126 32.23 -2.29 -60.40
CA ARG A 126 32.27 -3.39 -59.44
C ARG A 126 32.12 -2.92 -58.01
N ALA A 127 32.78 -1.81 -57.64
CA ALA A 127 32.65 -1.22 -56.31
C ALA A 127 31.22 -0.73 -56.05
N LYS A 128 30.58 -0.08 -57.03
CA LYS A 128 29.17 0.34 -56.92
C LYS A 128 28.24 -0.86 -56.77
N ALA A 129 28.39 -1.90 -57.59
CA ALA A 129 27.58 -3.11 -57.48
C ALA A 129 27.73 -3.80 -56.11
N GLY A 130 28.96 -3.91 -55.58
CA GLY A 130 29.22 -4.44 -54.25
C GLY A 130 28.58 -3.60 -53.14
N ALA A 131 28.75 -2.28 -53.20
CA ALA A 131 28.16 -1.33 -52.26
C ALA A 131 26.63 -1.39 -52.23
N LEU A 132 25.96 -1.58 -53.38
CA LEU A 132 24.51 -1.75 -53.42
C LEU A 132 24.06 -3.03 -52.71
N ALA A 133 24.80 -4.13 -52.86
CA ALA A 133 24.52 -5.38 -52.15
C ALA A 133 24.73 -5.23 -50.63
N ASP A 134 25.77 -4.51 -50.22
CA ASP A 134 26.02 -4.22 -48.80
C ASP A 134 24.92 -3.32 -48.20
N ILE A 135 24.42 -2.32 -48.93
CA ILE A 135 23.29 -1.47 -48.49
C ILE A 135 22.00 -2.29 -48.35
N GLU A 136 21.74 -3.21 -49.28
CA GLU A 136 20.57 -4.09 -49.21
C GLU A 136 20.57 -4.91 -47.91
N ALA A 137 21.75 -5.38 -47.48
CA ALA A 137 21.95 -6.20 -46.30
C ALA A 137 21.80 -5.46 -44.95
N LEU A 138 21.80 -4.12 -44.92
CA LEU A 138 21.63 -3.33 -43.69
C LEU A 138 20.22 -3.53 -43.12
N LYS A 139 20.07 -3.95 -41.86
CA LYS A 139 18.75 -4.34 -41.31
C LYS A 139 18.07 -3.25 -40.49
N ASN A 140 18.82 -2.29 -39.98
CA ASN A 140 18.39 -1.25 -39.06
C ASN A 140 18.38 0.15 -39.73
N PHE A 141 18.36 0.15 -41.07
CA PHE A 141 18.15 1.32 -41.92
C PHE A 141 16.76 1.26 -42.53
N SER A 142 16.08 2.41 -42.56
CA SER A 142 14.84 2.57 -43.32
C SER A 142 15.11 2.55 -44.82
N GLU A 143 14.09 2.22 -45.61
CA GLU A 143 14.18 2.25 -47.08
C GLU A 143 14.59 3.63 -47.63
N LYS A 144 14.19 4.72 -46.94
CA LYS A 144 14.60 6.08 -47.29
C LYS A 144 16.11 6.29 -47.07
N GLU A 145 16.63 5.88 -45.92
CA GLU A 145 18.06 5.98 -45.63
C GLU A 145 18.90 5.09 -46.54
N LYS A 146 18.40 3.89 -46.88
CA LYS A 146 19.03 3.03 -47.90
C LYS A 146 19.06 3.71 -49.26
N GLN A 147 17.96 4.33 -49.68
CA GLN A 147 17.92 5.06 -50.95
C GLN A 147 18.89 6.24 -50.97
N ASP A 148 19.00 6.99 -49.88
CA ASP A 148 19.95 8.10 -49.77
C ASP A 148 21.41 7.60 -49.87
N LEU A 149 21.73 6.42 -49.30
CA LEU A 149 23.04 5.78 -49.46
C LEU A 149 23.29 5.33 -50.92
N ILE A 150 22.28 4.76 -51.58
CA ILE A 150 22.33 4.36 -52.99
C ILE A 150 22.63 5.57 -53.88
N ASP A 151 21.95 6.69 -53.65
CA ASP A 151 22.14 7.92 -54.43
C ASP A 151 23.57 8.47 -54.26
N ARG A 152 24.12 8.44 -53.04
CA ARG A 152 25.51 8.85 -52.76
C ARG A 152 26.52 7.93 -53.43
N VAL A 153 26.38 6.61 -53.29
CA VAL A 153 27.25 5.61 -53.96
C VAL A 153 27.25 5.81 -55.47
N ASN A 154 26.09 6.07 -56.08
CA ASN A 154 25.98 6.34 -57.51
C ASN A 154 26.65 7.65 -57.92
N SER A 155 26.66 8.66 -57.05
CA SER A 155 27.27 9.97 -57.32
C SER A 155 28.81 9.99 -57.27
N TYR A 156 29.43 9.07 -56.53
CA TYR A 156 30.90 9.02 -56.40
C TYR A 156 31.59 8.49 -57.65
N ASP A 157 32.78 9.03 -57.93
CA ASP A 157 33.61 8.75 -59.10
C ASP A 157 34.90 7.98 -58.76
N ASN A 158 35.11 7.65 -57.48
CA ASN A 158 36.26 6.97 -56.96
C ASN A 158 35.83 5.87 -55.96
N VAL A 159 36.67 4.84 -55.83
CA VAL A 159 36.36 3.65 -55.01
C VAL A 159 36.53 3.94 -53.52
N GLY A 160 37.44 4.85 -53.17
CA GLY A 160 37.73 5.21 -51.77
C GLY A 160 36.52 5.80 -51.04
N ASP A 161 35.79 6.72 -51.68
CA ASP A 161 34.58 7.31 -51.10
C ASP A 161 33.44 6.29 -50.94
N ILE A 162 33.31 5.36 -51.90
CA ILE A 162 32.33 4.26 -51.84
C ILE A 162 32.65 3.31 -50.68
N ASP A 163 33.91 2.90 -50.54
CA ASP A 163 34.34 1.99 -49.47
C ASP A 163 34.15 2.62 -48.08
N PHE A 164 34.50 3.91 -47.94
CA PHE A 164 34.35 4.63 -46.69
C PHE A 164 32.88 4.78 -46.27
N ILE A 165 31.98 5.15 -47.19
CA ILE A 165 30.57 5.37 -46.85
C ILE A 165 29.88 4.06 -46.43
N ILE A 166 30.20 2.94 -47.10
CA ILE A 166 29.62 1.63 -46.78
C ILE A 166 30.11 1.12 -45.42
N THR A 167 31.41 1.23 -45.15
CA THR A 167 31.98 0.88 -43.84
C THR A 167 31.27 1.64 -42.71
N LYS A 168 31.05 2.96 -42.89
CA LYS A 168 30.33 3.77 -41.91
C LYS A 168 28.86 3.36 -41.74
N ALA A 169 28.19 3.01 -42.83
CA ALA A 169 26.81 2.54 -42.78
C ALA A 169 26.68 1.21 -42.03
N GLN A 170 27.60 0.27 -42.25
CA GLN A 170 27.66 -1.00 -41.52
C GLN A 170 27.95 -0.79 -40.02
N GLU A 171 28.92 0.05 -39.67
CA GLU A 171 29.20 0.41 -38.27
C GLU A 171 27.97 1.02 -37.57
N GLN A 172 27.20 1.85 -38.28
CA GLN A 172 25.98 2.44 -37.76
C GLN A 172 24.83 1.41 -37.64
N ASP A 173 24.72 0.46 -38.56
CA ASP A 173 23.74 -0.63 -38.51
C ASP A 173 23.95 -1.48 -37.25
N ASP A 174 25.19 -1.88 -37.00
CA ASP A 174 25.60 -2.62 -35.80
C ASP A 174 25.35 -1.81 -34.52
N ALA A 175 25.66 -0.51 -34.53
CA ALA A 175 25.42 0.36 -33.37
C ALA A 175 23.92 0.50 -33.05
N ARG A 176 23.08 0.65 -34.08
CA ARG A 176 21.61 0.71 -33.92
C ARG A 176 21.05 -0.60 -33.40
N TYR A 177 21.54 -1.73 -33.91
CA TYR A 177 21.16 -3.06 -33.43
C TYR A 177 21.48 -3.25 -31.93
N LYS A 178 22.70 -2.88 -31.51
CA LYS A 178 23.10 -2.93 -30.08
C LYS A 178 22.26 -2.00 -29.21
N LYS A 179 21.95 -0.79 -29.68
CA LYS A 179 21.08 0.14 -28.95
C LYS A 179 19.68 -0.44 -28.75
N GLN A 180 19.08 -1.00 -29.80
CA GLN A 180 17.75 -1.61 -29.71
C GLN A 180 17.73 -2.79 -28.74
N GLN A 181 18.80 -3.60 -28.69
CA GLN A 181 18.94 -4.67 -27.70
C GLN A 181 18.98 -4.11 -26.27
N ASN A 182 19.78 -3.08 -26.01
CA ASN A 182 19.88 -2.47 -24.69
C ASN A 182 18.57 -1.80 -24.25
N ASP A 183 17.88 -1.09 -25.15
CA ASP A 183 16.58 -0.47 -24.86
C ASP A 183 15.54 -1.54 -24.48
N ALA A 184 15.57 -2.71 -25.12
CA ALA A 184 14.69 -3.84 -24.78
C ALA A 184 15.03 -4.45 -23.41
N TYR A 185 16.32 -4.54 -23.07
CA TYR A 185 16.77 -4.98 -21.75
C TYR A 185 16.31 -4.03 -20.65
N ASP A 186 16.47 -2.71 -20.83
CA ASP A 186 16.06 -1.71 -19.84
C ASP A 186 14.54 -1.79 -19.55
N VAL A 187 13.73 -2.02 -20.59
CA VAL A 187 12.27 -2.21 -20.43
C VAL A 187 11.95 -3.48 -19.65
N LEU A 188 12.64 -4.59 -19.94
CA LEU A 188 12.46 -5.86 -19.24
C LEU A 188 12.91 -5.76 -17.78
N GLU A 189 14.04 -5.12 -17.51
CA GLU A 189 14.56 -4.87 -16.17
C GLU A 189 13.59 -4.00 -15.36
N ALA A 190 13.09 -2.91 -15.94
CA ALA A 190 12.09 -2.04 -15.30
C ALA A 190 10.80 -2.81 -14.95
N LYS A 191 10.34 -3.69 -15.85
CA LYS A 191 9.18 -4.56 -15.61
C LYS A 191 9.45 -5.54 -14.47
N ALA A 192 10.59 -6.24 -14.50
CA ALA A 192 10.95 -7.19 -13.44
C ALA A 192 11.07 -6.52 -12.07
N ASN A 193 11.70 -5.34 -11.98
CA ASN A 193 11.82 -4.57 -10.75
C ASN A 193 10.45 -4.12 -10.21
N LYS A 194 9.58 -3.64 -11.10
CA LYS A 194 8.21 -3.28 -10.73
C LYS A 194 7.44 -4.49 -10.18
N THR A 195 7.47 -5.62 -10.88
CA THR A 195 6.78 -6.84 -10.44
C THR A 195 7.35 -7.37 -9.12
N LEU A 196 8.67 -7.29 -8.91
CA LEU A 196 9.32 -7.66 -7.65
C LEU A 196 8.84 -6.77 -6.49
N HIS A 197 8.76 -5.45 -6.68
CA HIS A 197 8.24 -4.55 -5.66
C HIS A 197 6.77 -4.85 -5.31
N GLU A 198 5.92 -5.04 -6.33
CA GLU A 198 4.53 -5.42 -6.11
C GLU A 198 4.40 -6.76 -5.36
N LEU A 199 5.24 -7.74 -5.70
CA LEU A 199 5.29 -9.04 -5.02
C LEU A 199 5.70 -8.87 -3.55
N LEU A 200 6.76 -8.12 -3.27
CA LEU A 200 7.24 -7.87 -1.92
C LEU A 200 6.17 -7.15 -1.07
N ASP A 201 5.49 -6.16 -1.63
CA ASP A 201 4.39 -5.45 -0.95
C ASP A 201 3.23 -6.39 -0.61
N LEU A 202 2.86 -7.31 -1.50
CA LEU A 202 1.84 -8.33 -1.23
C LEU A 202 2.29 -9.29 -0.12
N THR A 203 3.53 -9.77 -0.17
CA THR A 203 4.06 -10.67 0.86
C THR A 203 4.13 -10.01 2.23
N LYS A 204 4.44 -8.71 2.28
CA LYS A 204 4.45 -7.91 3.51
C LYS A 204 3.05 -7.78 4.11
N LYS A 205 2.01 -7.57 3.28
CA LYS A 205 0.61 -7.56 3.74
C LYS A 205 0.19 -8.88 4.38
N VAL A 206 0.66 -10.00 3.84
CA VAL A 206 0.43 -11.32 4.44
C VAL A 206 1.17 -11.46 5.78
N ASP A 207 2.44 -11.05 5.84
CA ASP A 207 3.23 -11.11 7.08
C ASP A 207 2.70 -10.17 8.19
N GLU A 208 2.06 -9.06 7.83
CA GLU A 208 1.47 -8.09 8.76
C GLU A 208 0.05 -8.46 9.24
N ALA A 209 -0.60 -9.44 8.61
CA ALA A 209 -1.92 -9.95 9.00
C ALA A 209 -1.84 -10.76 10.31
N ALA A 210 -1.72 -10.06 11.44
CA ALA A 210 -1.69 -10.66 12.77
C ALA A 210 -3.09 -11.14 13.19
N GLY A 211 -3.45 -12.38 12.84
CA GLY A 211 -4.76 -12.96 13.22
C GLY A 211 -5.03 -14.41 12.82
N GLY A 212 -4.23 -15.00 11.92
CA GLY A 212 -4.32 -16.43 11.59
C GLY A 212 -5.24 -16.80 10.42
N GLU A 213 -5.98 -15.84 9.84
CA GLU A 213 -6.69 -16.01 8.57
C GLU A 213 -5.97 -15.20 7.50
N VAL A 214 -5.19 -15.88 6.66
CA VAL A 214 -4.56 -15.28 5.49
C VAL A 214 -5.61 -15.25 4.37
N ASP A 215 -5.90 -14.06 3.87
CA ASP A 215 -6.83 -13.86 2.75
C ASP A 215 -6.34 -14.63 1.51
N GLN A 216 -7.15 -15.60 1.05
CA GLN A 216 -6.85 -16.44 -0.11
C GLN A 216 -6.64 -15.60 -1.38
N ASP A 217 -7.38 -14.50 -1.53
CA ASP A 217 -7.27 -13.60 -2.67
C ASP A 217 -5.88 -12.93 -2.72
N LEU A 218 -5.27 -12.71 -1.54
CA LEU A 218 -3.91 -12.21 -1.39
C LEU A 218 -2.86 -13.25 -1.78
N LEU A 219 -3.07 -14.53 -1.41
CA LEU A 219 -2.18 -15.63 -1.79
C LEU A 219 -2.21 -15.91 -3.30
N GLU A 220 -3.39 -15.88 -3.92
CA GLU A 220 -3.54 -16.01 -5.38
C GLU A 220 -2.84 -14.87 -6.12
N ARG A 221 -2.95 -13.63 -5.62
CA ARG A 221 -2.21 -12.48 -6.18
C ARG A 221 -0.69 -12.64 -6.04
N ILE A 222 -0.21 -13.18 -4.92
CA ILE A 222 1.22 -13.48 -4.73
C ILE A 222 1.68 -14.51 -5.76
N GLN A 223 0.94 -15.60 -5.97
CA GLN A 223 1.28 -16.61 -6.98
C GLN A 223 1.28 -16.01 -8.39
N ALA A 224 0.25 -15.24 -8.76
CA ALA A 224 0.17 -14.61 -10.08
C ALA A 224 1.37 -13.68 -10.34
N LYS A 225 1.74 -12.86 -9.35
CA LYS A 225 2.91 -11.96 -9.45
C LYS A 225 4.24 -12.72 -9.45
N ALA A 226 4.33 -13.81 -8.71
CA ALA A 226 5.50 -14.69 -8.74
C ALA A 226 5.70 -15.32 -10.13
N THR A 227 4.63 -15.77 -10.79
CA THR A 227 4.68 -16.29 -12.17
C THR A 227 5.03 -15.19 -13.18
N GLU A 228 4.48 -13.98 -13.04
CA GLU A 228 4.81 -12.85 -13.90
C GLU A 228 6.32 -12.49 -13.80
N LEU A 229 6.87 -12.48 -12.58
CA LEU A 229 8.30 -12.24 -12.35
C LEU A 229 9.17 -13.36 -12.93
N GLU A 230 8.75 -14.62 -12.80
CA GLU A 230 9.47 -15.75 -13.38
C GLU A 230 9.60 -15.64 -14.90
N MET A 231 8.50 -15.28 -15.58
CA MET A 231 8.50 -15.05 -17.03
C MET A 231 9.45 -13.90 -17.41
N ALA A 232 9.40 -12.77 -16.69
CA ALA A 232 10.27 -11.63 -16.95
C ALA A 232 11.76 -12.00 -16.77
N LEU A 233 12.09 -12.74 -15.72
CA LEU A 233 13.46 -13.21 -15.48
C LEU A 233 13.94 -14.19 -16.55
N ALA A 234 13.06 -15.02 -17.11
CA ALA A 234 13.40 -15.90 -18.23
C ALA A 234 13.70 -15.11 -19.52
N GLU A 235 12.92 -14.07 -19.82
CA GLU A 235 13.16 -13.17 -20.96
C GLU A 235 14.49 -12.41 -20.79
N ILE A 236 14.78 -11.91 -19.59
CA ILE A 236 16.07 -11.27 -19.26
C ILE A 236 17.22 -12.27 -19.43
N GLN A 237 17.09 -13.50 -18.94
CA GLN A 237 18.13 -14.53 -19.08
C GLN A 237 18.39 -14.88 -20.55
N GLN A 238 17.34 -14.92 -21.38
CA GLN A 238 17.48 -15.11 -22.82
C GLN A 238 18.26 -13.96 -23.46
N HIS A 239 17.98 -12.72 -23.07
CA HIS A 239 18.71 -11.55 -23.56
C HIS A 239 20.19 -11.60 -23.16
N ILE A 240 20.48 -11.87 -21.88
CA ILE A 240 21.85 -11.98 -21.36
C ILE A 240 22.64 -13.07 -22.11
N SER A 241 22.00 -14.18 -22.48
CA SER A 241 22.63 -15.27 -23.24
C SER A 241 23.09 -14.87 -24.65
N SER A 242 22.63 -13.72 -25.16
CA SER A 242 23.06 -13.15 -26.45
C SER A 242 24.22 -12.14 -26.34
N LEU A 243 24.60 -11.75 -25.11
CA LEU A 243 25.67 -10.81 -24.84
C LEU A 243 27.04 -11.51 -24.70
N PRO A 244 28.16 -10.79 -24.94
CA PRO A 244 29.50 -11.30 -24.65
C PRO A 244 29.68 -11.71 -23.18
N GLU A 245 30.42 -12.79 -22.92
CA GLU A 245 30.55 -13.39 -21.58
C GLU A 245 31.04 -12.39 -20.50
N ALA A 246 31.92 -11.45 -20.87
CA ALA A 246 32.43 -10.42 -19.95
C ALA A 246 31.36 -9.41 -19.52
N GLU A 247 30.36 -9.14 -20.36
CA GLU A 247 29.25 -8.21 -20.10
C GLU A 247 28.07 -8.94 -19.43
N ALA A 248 27.91 -10.23 -19.70
CA ALA A 248 26.82 -11.06 -19.21
C ALA A 248 26.98 -11.56 -17.76
N GLN A 249 28.21 -11.56 -17.20
CA GLN A 249 28.50 -12.20 -15.90
C GLN A 249 27.72 -11.60 -14.72
N GLU A 250 27.72 -10.28 -14.58
CA GLU A 250 27.04 -9.60 -13.46
C GLU A 250 25.52 -9.76 -13.57
N ALA A 251 24.96 -9.57 -14.77
CA ALA A 251 23.53 -9.71 -15.02
C ALA A 251 23.04 -11.16 -14.80
N THR A 252 23.80 -12.16 -15.24
CA THR A 252 23.49 -13.59 -15.01
C THR A 252 23.43 -13.92 -13.53
N GLN A 253 24.38 -13.39 -12.74
CA GLN A 253 24.41 -13.62 -11.30
C GLN A 253 23.20 -12.98 -10.60
N LEU A 254 22.81 -11.77 -10.99
CA LEU A 254 21.67 -11.07 -10.43
C LEU A 254 20.35 -11.80 -10.73
N VAL A 255 20.15 -12.29 -11.96
CA VAL A 255 18.98 -13.10 -12.33
C VAL A 255 18.90 -14.37 -11.47
N LYS A 256 20.03 -15.03 -11.24
CA LYS A 256 20.09 -16.25 -10.42
C LYS A 256 19.72 -15.98 -8.96
N GLU A 257 20.13 -14.85 -8.41
CA GLU A 257 19.76 -14.42 -7.05
C GLU A 257 18.26 -14.12 -6.94
N LEU A 258 17.68 -13.45 -7.94
CA LEU A 258 16.25 -13.18 -8.00
C LEU A 258 15.42 -14.44 -8.16
N GLN A 259 15.86 -15.40 -8.99
CA GLN A 259 15.22 -16.72 -9.12
C GLN A 259 15.22 -17.48 -7.79
N ALA A 260 16.35 -17.47 -7.07
CA ALA A 260 16.44 -18.12 -5.75
C ALA A 260 15.55 -17.45 -4.69
N LEU A 261 15.41 -16.12 -4.75
CA LEU A 261 14.47 -15.39 -3.88
C LEU A 261 13.02 -15.72 -4.24
N LEU A 262 12.71 -15.81 -5.54
CA LEU A 262 11.38 -16.16 -6.03
C LEU A 262 10.96 -17.57 -5.60
N GLU A 263 11.86 -18.56 -5.65
CA GLU A 263 11.57 -19.89 -5.10
C GLU A 263 11.23 -19.85 -3.61
N LYS A 264 11.99 -19.10 -2.81
CA LYS A 264 11.70 -18.95 -1.38
C LYS A 264 10.34 -18.32 -1.12
N ILE A 265 9.94 -17.34 -1.94
CA ILE A 265 8.60 -16.73 -1.87
C ILE A 265 7.54 -17.78 -2.24
N LYS A 266 7.71 -18.48 -3.36
CA LYS A 266 6.77 -19.52 -3.79
C LYS A 266 6.62 -20.63 -2.75
N GLU A 267 7.69 -21.03 -2.09
CA GLU A 267 7.67 -22.02 -1.02
C GLU A 267 6.92 -21.50 0.22
N LYS A 268 7.31 -20.31 0.71
CA LYS A 268 6.74 -19.70 1.93
C LYS A 268 5.25 -19.40 1.82
N TYR A 269 4.81 -18.93 0.65
CA TYR A 269 3.42 -18.53 0.39
C TYR A 269 2.69 -19.52 -0.51
N SER A 270 3.19 -20.76 -0.62
CA SER A 270 2.41 -21.84 -1.22
C SER A 270 1.21 -22.13 -0.34
N PHE A 271 0.02 -22.19 -0.95
CA PHE A 271 -1.15 -22.75 -0.31
C PHE A 271 -1.66 -23.89 -1.17
N GLU A 272 -2.03 -24.99 -0.52
CA GLU A 272 -2.86 -25.99 -1.18
C GLU A 272 -4.22 -25.34 -1.41
N GLU A 273 -4.63 -25.24 -2.67
CA GLU A 273 -5.96 -24.80 -3.06
C GLU A 273 -6.97 -25.58 -2.22
N VAL A 274 -7.70 -24.91 -1.33
CA VAL A 274 -8.73 -25.54 -0.51
C VAL A 274 -9.77 -26.04 -1.49
N THR A 275 -9.79 -27.34 -1.74
CA THR A 275 -10.69 -27.89 -2.75
C THR A 275 -12.14 -27.57 -2.36
N PRO A 276 -13.06 -27.38 -3.32
CA PRO A 276 -14.49 -27.19 -3.02
C PRO A 276 -15.06 -28.29 -2.10
N ALA A 277 -14.49 -29.50 -2.17
CA ALA A 277 -14.82 -30.59 -1.27
C ALA A 277 -14.36 -30.36 0.18
N GLU A 278 -13.18 -29.78 0.40
CA GLU A 278 -12.69 -29.41 1.73
C GLU A 278 -13.58 -28.33 2.38
N GLU A 279 -13.93 -27.30 1.61
CA GLU A 279 -14.82 -26.22 2.06
C GLU A 279 -16.21 -26.75 2.43
N ALA A 280 -16.79 -27.62 1.59
CA ALA A 280 -18.08 -28.24 1.86
C ALA A 280 -18.05 -29.15 3.11
N LYS A 281 -16.94 -29.87 3.35
CA LYS A 281 -16.77 -30.70 4.56
C LYS A 281 -16.70 -29.84 5.82
N GLU A 282 -15.87 -28.80 5.83
CA GLU A 282 -15.73 -27.90 6.98
C GLU A 282 -17.01 -27.10 7.25
N GLY A 283 -17.65 -26.58 6.19
CA GLY A 283 -18.96 -25.91 6.29
C GLY A 283 -20.03 -26.81 6.90
N ALA A 284 -20.06 -28.10 6.54
CA ALA A 284 -20.99 -29.06 7.12
C ALA A 284 -20.71 -29.37 8.60
N LYS A 285 -19.44 -29.49 9.00
CA LYS A 285 -19.07 -29.65 10.41
C LYS A 285 -19.46 -28.42 11.24
N ALA A 286 -19.24 -27.22 10.71
CA ALA A 286 -19.64 -25.98 11.34
C ALA A 286 -21.17 -25.89 11.49
N TYR A 287 -21.92 -26.25 10.45
CA TYR A 287 -23.38 -26.32 10.48
C TYR A 287 -23.89 -27.27 11.59
N LEU A 288 -23.32 -28.47 11.70
CA LEU A 288 -23.69 -29.43 12.76
C LEU A 288 -23.47 -28.86 14.17
N ASN A 289 -22.38 -28.13 14.39
CA ASN A 289 -22.08 -27.52 15.68
C ASN A 289 -23.00 -26.34 15.99
N ASN A 290 -23.26 -25.47 15.01
CA ASN A 290 -24.04 -24.26 15.22
C ASN A 290 -25.55 -24.55 15.35
N GLU A 291 -26.12 -25.32 14.42
CA GLU A 291 -27.56 -25.58 14.39
C GLU A 291 -27.97 -26.66 15.38
N PHE A 292 -27.15 -27.71 15.55
CA PHE A 292 -27.51 -28.87 16.37
C PHE A 292 -26.72 -28.99 17.67
N GLY A 293 -25.89 -28.00 18.03
CA GLY A 293 -25.10 -28.02 19.26
C GLY A 293 -25.92 -28.18 20.56
N LYS A 294 -27.20 -27.77 20.56
CA LYS A 294 -28.13 -27.93 21.70
C LYS A 294 -28.93 -29.23 21.65
N ASP A 295 -29.11 -29.82 20.47
CA ASP A 295 -29.98 -30.98 20.24
C ASP A 295 -29.19 -32.30 20.19
N LEU A 296 -27.93 -32.25 19.74
CA LEU A 296 -26.98 -33.36 19.71
C LEU A 296 -25.88 -33.13 20.73
N ASN A 297 -25.43 -34.19 21.41
CA ASN A 297 -24.26 -34.15 22.28
C ASN A 297 -22.95 -34.22 21.47
N ASP A 298 -21.82 -33.95 22.13
CA ASP A 298 -20.50 -33.89 21.49
C ASP A 298 -20.13 -35.20 20.80
N MET A 299 -20.45 -36.36 21.39
CA MET A 299 -20.16 -37.66 20.78
C MET A 299 -20.97 -37.91 19.50
N GLN A 300 -22.22 -37.45 19.44
CA GLN A 300 -23.06 -37.55 18.24
C GLN A 300 -22.51 -36.66 17.13
N ARG A 301 -22.20 -35.39 17.43
CA ARG A 301 -21.64 -34.46 16.44
C ARG A 301 -20.28 -34.93 15.92
N GLU A 302 -19.44 -35.45 16.81
CA GLU A 302 -18.16 -36.05 16.46
C GLU A 302 -18.31 -37.27 15.53
N ALA A 303 -19.32 -38.11 15.72
CA ALA A 303 -19.59 -39.25 14.84
C ALA A 303 -19.95 -38.80 13.41
N TYR A 304 -20.74 -37.73 13.28
CA TYR A 304 -21.08 -37.15 11.98
C TYR A 304 -19.88 -36.43 11.34
N ALA A 305 -19.08 -35.69 12.11
CA ALA A 305 -17.85 -35.08 11.63
C ALA A 305 -16.87 -36.13 11.07
N LYS A 306 -16.68 -37.24 11.80
CA LYS A 306 -15.88 -38.38 11.32
C LYS A 306 -16.41 -39.03 10.05
N ALA A 307 -17.73 -39.06 9.87
CA ALA A 307 -18.32 -39.56 8.62
C ALA A 307 -18.04 -38.61 7.45
N ILE A 308 -18.09 -37.29 7.69
CA ILE A 308 -17.75 -36.25 6.71
C ILE A 308 -16.25 -36.33 6.34
N ASP A 309 -15.37 -36.58 7.31
CA ASP A 309 -13.92 -36.74 7.08
C ASP A 309 -13.55 -37.93 6.19
N LYS A 310 -14.42 -38.94 6.11
CA LYS A 310 -14.23 -40.10 5.22
C LYS A 310 -14.51 -39.77 3.75
N ILE A 311 -15.05 -38.59 3.44
CA ILE A 311 -15.31 -38.16 2.06
C ILE A 311 -13.99 -37.73 1.43
N LYS A 312 -13.65 -38.34 0.29
CA LYS A 312 -12.45 -37.96 -0.47
C LYS A 312 -12.65 -36.64 -1.21
N ASN A 313 -11.58 -35.84 -1.29
CA ASN A 313 -11.61 -34.52 -1.93
C ASN A 313 -11.84 -34.57 -3.45
N ASP A 314 -11.46 -35.68 -4.09
CA ASP A 314 -11.63 -35.92 -5.52
C ASP A 314 -12.96 -36.61 -5.86
N ALA A 315 -13.83 -36.86 -4.88
CA ALA A 315 -15.09 -37.55 -5.11
C ALA A 315 -16.06 -36.65 -5.90
N PRO A 316 -16.53 -37.03 -7.10
CA PRO A 316 -17.41 -36.18 -7.92
C PRO A 316 -18.80 -35.93 -7.31
N ASP A 317 -19.16 -36.68 -6.27
CA ASP A 317 -20.44 -36.62 -5.55
C ASP A 317 -20.30 -36.19 -4.08
N TYR A 318 -19.20 -35.49 -3.74
CA TYR A 318 -18.90 -35.07 -2.35
C TYR A 318 -20.05 -34.29 -1.70
N GLU A 319 -20.67 -33.33 -2.41
CA GLU A 319 -21.79 -32.53 -1.88
C GLU A 319 -22.97 -33.40 -1.46
N LYS A 320 -23.32 -34.38 -2.31
CA LYS A 320 -24.42 -35.31 -2.04
C LYS A 320 -24.11 -36.19 -0.84
N LYS A 321 -22.86 -36.67 -0.72
CA LYS A 321 -22.42 -37.46 0.44
C LYS A 321 -22.47 -36.66 1.74
N VAL A 322 -22.08 -35.38 1.70
CA VAL A 322 -22.23 -34.47 2.85
C VAL A 322 -23.71 -34.32 3.22
N GLN A 323 -24.59 -34.04 2.24
CA GLN A 323 -26.03 -33.88 2.49
C GLN A 323 -26.68 -35.14 3.07
N ASP A 324 -26.33 -36.32 2.57
CA ASP A 324 -26.80 -37.61 3.08
C ASP A 324 -26.47 -37.78 4.57
N ILE A 325 -25.28 -37.35 5.00
CA ILE A 325 -24.86 -37.42 6.41
C ILE A 325 -25.66 -36.44 7.27
N ILE A 326 -25.80 -35.20 6.80
CA ILE A 326 -26.59 -34.17 7.49
C ILE A 326 -28.05 -34.60 7.65
N GLN A 327 -28.62 -35.30 6.67
CA GLN A 327 -30.00 -35.79 6.73
C GLN A 327 -30.22 -36.82 7.85
N VAL A 328 -29.23 -37.65 8.16
CA VAL A 328 -29.28 -38.57 9.30
C VAL A 328 -29.23 -37.81 10.63
N ALA A 329 -28.37 -36.78 10.73
CA ALA A 329 -28.31 -35.91 11.91
C ALA A 329 -29.66 -35.19 12.16
N ILE A 330 -30.30 -34.66 11.10
CA ILE A 330 -31.63 -34.05 11.18
C ILE A 330 -32.69 -35.03 11.72
N ALA A 331 -32.66 -36.28 11.27
CA ALA A 331 -33.59 -37.30 11.74
C ALA A 331 -33.42 -37.58 13.24
N GLU A 332 -32.17 -37.66 13.72
CA GLU A 332 -31.88 -37.84 15.14
C GLU A 332 -32.38 -36.67 16.00
N VAL A 333 -32.13 -35.43 15.57
CA VAL A 333 -32.62 -34.22 16.24
C VAL A 333 -34.15 -34.21 16.33
N LEU A 334 -34.83 -34.50 15.23
CA LEU A 334 -36.29 -34.49 15.19
C LEU A 334 -36.90 -35.62 16.03
N VAL A 335 -36.27 -36.79 16.12
CA VAL A 335 -36.71 -37.86 17.02
C VAL A 335 -36.54 -37.47 18.48
N SER A 336 -35.43 -36.82 18.86
CA SER A 336 -35.26 -36.27 20.21
C SER A 336 -36.33 -35.22 20.54
N LYS A 337 -36.71 -34.38 19.57
CA LYS A 337 -37.83 -33.42 19.72
C LYS A 337 -39.18 -34.14 19.83
N ALA A 338 -39.39 -35.22 19.08
CA ALA A 338 -40.59 -36.07 19.18
C ALA A 338 -40.74 -36.69 20.56
N GLU A 339 -39.66 -37.09 21.22
CA GLU A 339 -39.70 -37.59 22.59
C GLU A 339 -40.18 -36.55 23.61
N SER A 340 -39.99 -35.26 23.31
CA SER A 340 -40.57 -34.15 24.08
C SER A 340 -42.01 -33.80 23.70
N GLY A 341 -42.62 -34.53 22.76
CA GLY A 341 -44.00 -34.33 22.29
C GLY A 341 -44.16 -33.40 21.08
N ARG A 342 -43.06 -32.86 20.54
CA ARG A 342 -43.06 -31.89 19.42
C ARG A 342 -42.59 -32.54 18.10
N HIS A 343 -43.01 -32.02 16.95
CA HIS A 343 -42.48 -32.44 15.63
C HIS A 343 -42.62 -33.94 15.27
N ILE A 344 -43.54 -34.68 15.87
CA ILE A 344 -43.71 -36.14 15.64
C ILE A 344 -43.82 -36.50 14.15
N GLU A 345 -44.60 -35.74 13.38
CA GLU A 345 -44.79 -36.03 11.95
C GLU A 345 -43.55 -35.68 11.10
N ASN A 346 -42.81 -34.63 11.47
CA ASN A 346 -41.55 -34.29 10.83
C ASN A 346 -40.47 -35.33 11.14
N ALA A 347 -40.44 -35.85 12.37
CA ALA A 347 -39.55 -36.92 12.77
C ALA A 347 -39.78 -38.20 11.95
N LYS A 348 -41.05 -38.58 11.70
CA LYS A 348 -41.37 -39.71 10.82
C LYS A 348 -40.82 -39.52 9.40
N LYS A 349 -41.04 -38.34 8.82
CA LYS A 349 -40.58 -38.03 7.46
C LYS A 349 -39.06 -38.04 7.36
N ALA A 350 -38.38 -37.37 8.30
CA ALA A 350 -36.92 -37.31 8.33
C ALA A 350 -36.30 -38.70 8.55
N LEU A 351 -36.87 -39.50 9.46
CA LEU A 351 -36.39 -40.86 9.71
C LEU A 351 -36.59 -41.78 8.50
N ALA A 352 -37.72 -41.67 7.78
CA ALA A 352 -37.95 -42.41 6.55
C ALA A 352 -36.94 -42.05 5.45
N ALA A 353 -36.55 -40.78 5.36
CA ALA A 353 -35.52 -40.33 4.42
C ALA A 353 -34.13 -40.82 4.84
N ALA A 354 -33.76 -40.67 6.11
CA ALA A 354 -32.48 -41.13 6.67
C ALA A 354 -32.29 -42.65 6.59
N SER A 355 -33.39 -43.42 6.56
CA SER A 355 -33.38 -44.88 6.43
C SER A 355 -33.03 -45.38 5.02
N GLN A 356 -33.05 -44.51 4.00
CA GLN A 356 -32.66 -44.91 2.65
C GLN A 356 -31.17 -45.24 2.60
N GLU A 357 -30.79 -46.22 1.79
CA GLU A 357 -29.38 -46.47 1.49
C GLU A 357 -28.85 -45.35 0.59
N THR A 358 -27.83 -44.64 1.09
CA THR A 358 -27.18 -43.53 0.39
C THR A 358 -25.67 -43.64 0.53
N GLU A 359 -24.92 -43.14 -0.45
CA GLU A 359 -23.45 -43.26 -0.46
C GLU A 359 -22.80 -42.50 0.70
N GLY A 360 -23.33 -41.32 1.08
CA GLY A 360 -22.85 -40.62 2.26
C GLY A 360 -23.29 -41.28 3.57
N GLY A 361 -24.50 -41.84 3.59
CA GLY A 361 -25.02 -42.55 4.76
C GLY A 361 -24.19 -43.78 5.15
N LYS A 362 -23.57 -44.47 4.17
CA LYS A 362 -22.66 -45.60 4.42
C LYS A 362 -21.39 -45.22 5.18
N LEU A 363 -21.03 -43.94 5.21
CA LEU A 363 -19.85 -43.43 5.91
C LEU A 363 -20.08 -43.26 7.42
N ILE A 364 -21.34 -43.26 7.85
CA ILE A 364 -21.73 -43.18 9.27
C ILE A 364 -21.60 -44.57 9.90
N ASP A 365 -20.76 -44.65 10.92
CA ASP A 365 -20.52 -45.92 11.62
C ASP A 365 -21.80 -46.42 12.31
N ALA A 366 -22.13 -47.69 12.07
CA ALA A 366 -23.33 -48.34 12.61
C ALA A 366 -24.67 -47.62 12.29
N LYS A 367 -24.78 -46.96 11.12
CA LYS A 367 -26.01 -46.27 10.67
C LYS A 367 -27.29 -47.08 10.89
N ASP A 368 -27.33 -48.35 10.47
CA ASP A 368 -28.55 -49.16 10.57
C ASP A 368 -29.00 -49.35 12.02
N GLN A 369 -28.05 -49.51 12.94
CA GLN A 369 -28.32 -49.65 14.36
C GLN A 369 -28.82 -48.33 14.97
N LEU A 370 -28.27 -47.19 14.51
CA LEU A 370 -28.74 -45.87 14.88
C LEU A 370 -30.19 -45.66 14.39
N ILE A 371 -30.47 -45.87 13.10
CA ILE A 371 -31.80 -45.72 12.51
C ILE A 371 -32.82 -46.61 13.23
N LYS A 372 -32.47 -47.86 13.54
CA LYS A 372 -33.32 -48.77 14.31
C LYS A 372 -33.63 -48.23 15.71
N ASN A 373 -32.62 -47.72 16.43
CA ASN A 373 -32.81 -47.11 17.74
C ASN A 373 -33.74 -45.88 17.68
N LEU A 374 -33.53 -45.00 16.69
CA LEU A 374 -34.39 -43.85 16.44
C LEU A 374 -35.84 -44.24 16.14
N GLN A 375 -36.05 -45.32 15.36
CA GLN A 375 -37.38 -45.87 15.08
C GLN A 375 -38.06 -46.38 16.36
N ASP A 376 -37.34 -47.11 17.21
CA ASP A 376 -37.86 -47.63 18.47
C ASP A 376 -38.23 -46.51 19.44
N ARG A 377 -37.38 -45.49 19.54
CA ARG A 377 -37.63 -44.26 20.32
C ARG A 377 -38.90 -43.55 19.84
N LEU A 378 -39.04 -43.34 18.53
CA LEU A 378 -40.22 -42.69 17.95
C LEU A 378 -41.50 -43.53 18.13
N ASN A 379 -41.41 -44.86 18.03
CA ASN A 379 -42.51 -45.79 18.26
C ASN A 379 -42.99 -45.76 19.73
N LYS A 380 -42.08 -45.57 20.69
CA LYS A 380 -42.41 -45.48 22.12
C LYS A 380 -43.24 -44.23 22.45
N VAL A 381 -42.97 -43.12 21.75
CA VAL A 381 -43.72 -41.87 21.88
C VAL A 381 -45.10 -42.00 21.24
N THR A 382 -45.17 -42.63 20.06
CA THR A 382 -46.41 -42.74 19.28
C THR A 382 -47.39 -43.80 19.78
N ASN A 383 -46.94 -44.78 20.57
CA ASN A 383 -47.77 -45.88 21.09
C ASN A 383 -48.20 -45.75 22.57
N LYS A 384 -48.00 -44.59 23.21
CA LYS A 384 -48.47 -44.37 24.61
C LYS A 384 -49.95 -43.94 24.62
N PRO A 385 -50.82 -44.46 25.51
CA PRO A 385 -52.22 -44.01 25.61
C PRO A 385 -52.28 -42.51 25.87
N GLN A 386 -53.04 -41.78 25.04
CA GLN A 386 -53.21 -40.33 25.13
C GLN A 386 -53.75 -39.91 26.51
N ALA A 387 -52.91 -39.20 27.26
CA ALA A 387 -53.37 -38.16 28.19
C ALA A 387 -53.98 -37.00 27.36
N PRO A 388 -54.93 -36.23 27.91
CA PRO A 388 -55.88 -35.45 27.13
C PRO A 388 -55.20 -34.46 26.18
N LYS A 389 -55.77 -34.36 24.98
CA LYS A 389 -55.35 -33.46 23.89
C LYS A 389 -55.14 -32.05 24.44
N VAL A 390 -53.90 -31.58 24.42
CA VAL A 390 -53.59 -30.15 24.38
C VAL A 390 -54.21 -29.65 23.07
N THR A 391 -55.21 -28.79 23.16
CA THR A 391 -55.80 -28.18 21.98
C THR A 391 -54.78 -27.22 21.36
N PRO A 392 -54.83 -26.96 20.04
CA PRO A 392 -53.97 -25.98 19.37
C PRO A 392 -53.97 -24.60 20.05
N GLU A 393 -55.07 -24.26 20.73
CA GLU A 393 -55.25 -23.03 21.50
C GLU A 393 -54.34 -22.97 22.74
N VAL A 394 -54.12 -24.08 23.44
CA VAL A 394 -53.22 -24.14 24.60
C VAL A 394 -51.77 -24.06 24.14
N GLU A 395 -51.42 -24.70 23.03
CA GLU A 395 -50.06 -24.66 22.47
C GLU A 395 -49.70 -23.25 21.97
N ALA A 396 -50.62 -22.61 21.23
CA ALA A 396 -50.45 -21.21 20.81
C ALA A 396 -50.35 -20.23 22.01
N ALA A 397 -51.08 -20.48 23.10
CA ALA A 397 -50.98 -19.67 24.31
C ALA A 397 -49.64 -19.86 25.03
N LYS A 398 -49.09 -21.09 25.05
CA LYS A 398 -47.75 -21.36 25.59
C LYS A 398 -46.66 -20.68 24.78
N ASP A 399 -46.66 -20.83 23.45
CA ASP A 399 -45.66 -20.22 22.57
C ASP A 399 -45.61 -18.69 22.73
N LYS A 400 -46.79 -18.06 22.82
CA LYS A 400 -46.89 -16.60 23.01
C LYS A 400 -46.34 -16.14 24.36
N LEU A 401 -46.59 -16.90 25.43
CA LEU A 401 -46.07 -16.56 26.76
C LEU A 401 -44.57 -16.87 26.87
N GLU A 402 -44.10 -17.95 26.25
CA GLU A 402 -42.69 -18.32 26.18
C GLU A 402 -41.86 -17.20 25.53
N ASP A 403 -42.29 -16.70 24.36
CA ASP A 403 -41.65 -15.57 23.68
C ASP A 403 -41.60 -14.31 24.57
N LYS A 404 -42.69 -14.04 25.31
CA LYS A 404 -42.78 -12.91 26.24
C LYS A 404 -41.83 -13.05 27.44
N ILE A 405 -41.70 -14.25 28.00
CA ILE A 405 -40.76 -14.55 29.09
C ILE A 405 -39.32 -14.35 28.61
N GLN A 406 -38.99 -14.87 27.43
CA GLN A 406 -37.63 -14.83 26.89
C GLN A 406 -37.19 -13.42 26.49
N LYS A 407 -38.09 -12.60 25.92
CA LYS A 407 -37.79 -11.21 25.53
C LYS A 407 -37.92 -10.21 26.68
N GLY A 408 -38.85 -10.44 27.60
CA GLY A 408 -39.25 -9.44 28.59
C GLY A 408 -38.49 -9.48 29.92
N LEU A 409 -37.98 -10.63 30.34
CA LEU A 409 -37.27 -10.79 31.62
C LEU A 409 -35.77 -10.88 31.39
N ALA A 410 -34.98 -10.02 32.04
CA ALA A 410 -33.52 -9.99 31.94
C ALA A 410 -32.82 -11.04 32.84
N ASP A 411 -33.43 -11.40 33.98
CA ASP A 411 -32.90 -12.36 34.94
C ASP A 411 -33.05 -13.81 34.44
N LYS A 412 -31.95 -14.56 34.40
CA LYS A 412 -31.89 -15.93 33.88
C LYS A 412 -32.64 -16.92 34.76
N ASP A 413 -32.47 -16.82 36.08
CA ASP A 413 -33.06 -17.76 37.04
C ASP A 413 -34.57 -17.57 37.08
N LEU A 414 -35.01 -16.32 36.96
CA LEU A 414 -36.42 -15.96 36.90
C LEU A 414 -37.08 -16.43 35.59
N ARG A 415 -36.40 -16.28 34.44
CA ARG A 415 -36.84 -16.87 33.15
C ARG A 415 -37.02 -18.37 33.27
N GLU A 416 -36.03 -19.08 33.80
CA GLU A 416 -36.08 -20.54 33.94
C GLU A 416 -37.20 -20.98 34.88
N LYS A 417 -37.44 -20.25 35.98
CA LYS A 417 -38.55 -20.50 36.89
C LYS A 417 -39.91 -20.37 36.20
N PHE A 418 -40.14 -19.32 35.42
CA PHE A 418 -41.40 -19.11 34.71
C PHE A 418 -41.62 -20.10 33.57
N LEU A 419 -40.58 -20.48 32.82
CA LEU A 419 -40.68 -21.52 31.79
C LEU A 419 -41.04 -22.89 32.39
N LYS A 420 -40.40 -23.28 33.51
CA LYS A 420 -40.76 -24.51 34.23
C LYS A 420 -42.20 -24.51 34.76
N GLU A 421 -42.73 -23.36 35.16
CA GLU A 421 -44.13 -23.23 35.56
C GLU A 421 -45.10 -23.24 34.37
N LEU A 422 -44.70 -22.67 33.24
CA LEU A 422 -45.47 -22.69 31.99
C LEU A 422 -45.65 -24.12 31.44
N ASP A 423 -44.60 -24.92 31.49
CA ASP A 423 -44.62 -26.33 31.07
C ASP A 423 -45.68 -27.13 31.83
N LYS A 424 -45.89 -26.82 33.11
CA LYS A 424 -46.87 -27.49 33.98
C LYS A 424 -48.33 -27.09 33.70
N LYS A 425 -48.57 -25.98 32.98
CA LYS A 425 -49.95 -25.50 32.74
C LYS A 425 -50.62 -26.29 31.63
N ALA A 426 -51.89 -26.64 31.80
CA ALA A 426 -52.64 -27.47 30.86
C ALA A 426 -53.93 -26.80 30.34
N SER A 427 -54.23 -25.57 30.79
CA SER A 427 -55.40 -24.78 30.39
C SER A 427 -54.98 -23.37 29.95
N VAL A 428 -55.77 -22.74 29.08
CA VAL A 428 -55.53 -21.35 28.67
C VAL A 428 -55.73 -20.39 29.85
N GLU A 429 -56.65 -20.70 30.76
CA GLU A 429 -56.90 -19.92 31.98
C GLU A 429 -55.66 -19.88 32.88
N ASP A 430 -55.01 -21.02 33.13
CA ASP A 430 -53.81 -21.09 33.96
C ASP A 430 -52.61 -20.39 33.29
N ILE A 431 -52.53 -20.45 31.95
CA ILE A 431 -51.51 -19.74 31.17
C ILE A 431 -51.72 -18.23 31.27
N ASN A 432 -52.96 -17.75 31.15
CA ASN A 432 -53.28 -16.33 31.30
C ASN A 432 -53.00 -15.81 32.72
N ALA A 433 -53.26 -16.61 33.75
CA ALA A 433 -52.90 -16.27 35.13
C ALA A 433 -51.37 -16.15 35.30
N LEU A 434 -50.60 -17.07 34.71
CA LEU A 434 -49.14 -17.00 34.70
C LEU A 434 -48.62 -15.81 33.88
N GLN A 435 -49.28 -15.48 32.77
CA GLN A 435 -48.96 -14.30 31.97
C GLN A 435 -49.09 -13.01 32.78
N ALA A 436 -50.13 -12.87 33.61
CA ALA A 436 -50.30 -11.70 34.46
C ALA A 436 -49.16 -11.54 35.47
N GLU A 437 -48.67 -12.65 36.04
CA GLU A 437 -47.52 -12.65 36.95
C GLU A 437 -46.22 -12.26 36.25
N VAL A 438 -45.98 -12.80 35.04
CA VAL A 438 -44.83 -12.44 34.20
C VAL A 438 -44.88 -10.96 33.83
N GLU A 439 -46.04 -10.43 33.46
CA GLU A 439 -46.22 -9.01 33.13
C GLU A 439 -45.96 -8.09 34.34
N LYS A 440 -46.36 -8.51 35.55
CA LYS A 440 -46.06 -7.79 36.77
C LYS A 440 -44.55 -7.71 36.99
N GLU A 441 -43.83 -8.82 36.84
CA GLU A 441 -42.38 -8.87 37.02
C GLU A 441 -41.62 -8.03 35.98
N ILE A 442 -42.05 -8.07 34.71
CA ILE A 442 -41.49 -7.21 33.64
C ILE A 442 -41.65 -5.73 33.99
N LYS A 443 -42.80 -5.32 34.55
CA LYS A 443 -43.02 -3.93 34.99
C LYS A 443 -42.07 -3.54 36.12
N VAL A 444 -41.91 -4.40 37.14
CA VAL A 444 -40.96 -4.13 38.23
C VAL A 444 -39.53 -4.00 37.69
N GLN A 445 -39.12 -4.90 36.78
CA GLN A 445 -37.83 -4.83 36.11
C GLN A 445 -37.65 -3.51 35.35
N GLY A 446 -38.62 -3.11 34.54
CA GLY A 446 -38.57 -1.85 33.78
C GLY A 446 -38.44 -0.61 34.67
N VAL A 447 -39.13 -0.57 35.81
CA VAL A 447 -39.02 0.54 36.77
C VAL A 447 -37.64 0.56 37.45
N LYS A 448 -37.08 -0.61 37.80
CA LYS A 448 -35.71 -0.71 38.34
C LYS A 448 -34.66 -0.27 37.31
N ASP A 449 -34.78 -0.72 36.07
CA ASP A 449 -33.85 -0.38 34.98
C ASP A 449 -33.92 1.11 34.63
N GLY A 450 -35.12 1.71 34.66
CA GLY A 450 -35.30 3.15 34.50
C GLY A 450 -34.59 3.94 35.58
N ALA A 451 -34.72 3.55 36.85
CA ALA A 451 -34.02 4.20 37.96
C ALA A 451 -32.50 3.99 37.88
N LYS A 452 -32.03 2.80 37.51
CA LYS A 452 -30.61 2.53 37.28
C LYS A 452 -30.06 3.40 36.15
N SER A 453 -30.76 3.48 35.02
CA SER A 453 -30.38 4.36 33.91
C SER A 453 -30.34 5.84 34.34
N TYR A 454 -31.27 6.29 35.19
CA TYR A 454 -31.23 7.65 35.73
C TYR A 454 -30.01 7.90 36.63
N LEU A 455 -29.58 6.91 37.41
CA LEU A 455 -28.38 6.99 38.25
C LEU A 455 -27.08 6.96 37.43
N THR A 456 -27.07 6.24 36.31
CA THR A 456 -25.89 6.08 35.45
C THR A 456 -25.77 7.16 34.37
N ASN A 457 -26.88 7.65 33.81
CA ASN A 457 -26.87 8.56 32.65
C ASN A 457 -27.59 9.90 32.91
N GLY A 458 -28.21 10.07 34.08
CA GLY A 458 -28.96 11.26 34.45
C GLY A 458 -28.16 12.26 35.27
N ILE A 459 -28.87 13.19 35.94
CA ILE A 459 -28.30 14.29 36.75
C ILE A 459 -27.28 13.81 37.78
N ALA A 460 -27.42 12.59 38.29
CA ALA A 460 -26.53 11.99 39.29
C ALA A 460 -25.17 11.51 38.74
N ASP A 461 -25.01 11.39 37.41
CA ASP A 461 -23.82 10.78 36.82
C ASP A 461 -22.53 11.60 37.07
N GLN A 462 -22.63 12.93 37.02
CA GLN A 462 -21.47 13.83 37.12
C GLN A 462 -21.00 14.11 38.56
N ASP A 463 -21.82 13.80 39.57
CA ASP A 463 -21.57 14.23 40.95
C ASP A 463 -21.51 13.08 41.96
N LEU A 464 -21.94 11.87 41.59
CA LEU A 464 -21.79 10.67 42.42
C LEU A 464 -20.62 9.80 41.95
N SER A 465 -19.80 9.34 42.91
CA SER A 465 -18.73 8.36 42.70
C SER A 465 -19.28 6.99 42.30
N LYS A 466 -18.38 6.12 41.82
CA LYS A 466 -18.72 4.72 41.51
C LYS A 466 -19.21 3.96 42.74
N GLU A 467 -18.60 4.17 43.91
CA GLU A 467 -19.05 3.52 45.15
C GLU A 467 -20.45 3.99 45.58
N GLN A 468 -20.73 5.29 45.44
CA GLN A 468 -22.05 5.86 45.77
C GLN A 468 -23.14 5.29 44.86
N LYS A 469 -22.88 5.16 43.55
CA LYS A 469 -23.83 4.54 42.60
C LYS A 469 -24.10 3.07 42.93
N ALA A 470 -23.05 2.30 43.25
CA ALA A 470 -23.17 0.88 43.61
C ALA A 470 -24.07 0.64 44.83
N LYS A 471 -24.07 1.57 45.80
CA LYS A 471 -24.96 1.55 46.97
C LYS A 471 -26.44 1.57 46.59
N TYR A 472 -26.82 2.45 45.66
CA TYR A 472 -28.19 2.59 45.20
C TYR A 472 -28.63 1.42 44.31
N GLU A 473 -27.73 0.92 43.45
CA GLU A 473 -28.00 -0.30 42.67
C GLU A 473 -28.27 -1.51 43.56
N LYS A 474 -27.49 -1.68 44.64
CA LYS A 474 -27.69 -2.73 45.65
C LYS A 474 -29.02 -2.56 46.42
N ALA A 475 -29.51 -1.34 46.58
CA ALA A 475 -30.83 -1.10 47.18
C ALA A 475 -31.96 -1.47 46.20
N LEU A 476 -31.83 -1.09 44.92
CA LEU A 476 -32.79 -1.42 43.86
C LEU A 476 -32.90 -2.93 43.61
N SER A 477 -31.79 -3.68 43.73
CA SER A 477 -31.79 -5.14 43.52
C SER A 477 -32.59 -5.93 44.58
N LYS A 478 -32.94 -5.30 45.72
CA LYS A 478 -33.75 -5.93 46.78
C LYS A 478 -35.26 -5.90 46.48
N ILE A 479 -35.68 -5.19 45.43
CA ILE A 479 -37.09 -4.99 45.09
C ILE A 479 -37.59 -6.08 44.16
N SER A 480 -38.74 -6.64 44.50
CA SER A 480 -39.37 -7.77 43.81
C SER A 480 -40.83 -7.50 43.45
N SER A 481 -41.44 -8.35 42.62
CA SER A 481 -42.87 -8.34 42.36
C SER A 481 -43.76 -8.61 43.59
N ALA A 482 -43.19 -9.08 44.70
CA ALA A 482 -43.91 -9.23 45.96
C ALA A 482 -44.16 -7.88 46.67
N ASP A 483 -43.43 -6.83 46.29
CA ASP A 483 -43.59 -5.50 46.87
C ASP A 483 -44.78 -4.78 46.21
N GLU A 484 -45.90 -4.65 46.92
CA GLU A 484 -47.11 -3.98 46.40
C GLU A 484 -46.87 -2.52 45.98
N ASP A 485 -45.93 -1.83 46.65
CA ASP A 485 -45.58 -0.43 46.43
C ASP A 485 -44.23 -0.26 45.67
N TYR A 486 -43.84 -1.21 44.82
CA TYR A 486 -42.50 -1.23 44.20
C TYR A 486 -42.11 0.07 43.50
N GLU A 487 -43.05 0.76 42.83
CA GLU A 487 -42.79 2.04 42.16
C GLU A 487 -42.40 3.13 43.15
N GLN A 488 -43.12 3.21 44.28
CA GLN A 488 -42.84 4.16 45.34
C GLN A 488 -41.50 3.85 46.03
N ILE A 489 -41.19 2.56 46.23
CA ILE A 489 -39.92 2.11 46.82
C ILE A 489 -38.75 2.51 45.92
N VAL A 490 -38.87 2.35 44.60
CA VAL A 490 -37.85 2.80 43.64
C VAL A 490 -37.70 4.33 43.65
N GLN A 491 -38.80 5.07 43.71
CA GLN A 491 -38.79 6.54 43.81
C GLN A 491 -38.10 7.02 45.10
N ASP A 492 -38.41 6.41 46.23
CA ASP A 492 -37.81 6.73 47.53
C ASP A 492 -36.27 6.57 47.48
N ILE A 493 -35.77 5.50 46.84
CA ILE A 493 -34.33 5.27 46.68
C ILE A 493 -33.71 6.35 45.79
N THR A 494 -34.39 6.67 44.68
CA THR A 494 -33.94 7.68 43.73
C THR A 494 -33.89 9.08 44.35
N GLN A 495 -34.84 9.42 45.23
CA GLN A 495 -34.85 10.70 45.95
C GLN A 495 -33.63 10.89 46.86
N VAL A 496 -33.17 9.83 47.53
CA VAL A 496 -31.97 9.89 48.37
C VAL A 496 -30.72 10.11 47.51
N ALA A 497 -30.63 9.44 46.36
CA ALA A 497 -29.53 9.65 45.41
C ALA A 497 -29.53 11.08 44.83
N ILE A 498 -30.71 11.64 44.53
CA ILE A 498 -30.84 13.03 44.07
C ILE A 498 -30.36 14.01 45.15
N ALA A 499 -30.74 13.81 46.42
CA ALA A 499 -30.29 14.66 47.51
C ALA A 499 -28.76 14.61 47.68
N GLU A 500 -28.15 13.43 47.60
CA GLU A 500 -26.69 13.29 47.68
C GLU A 500 -25.98 13.99 46.51
N SER A 501 -26.50 13.86 45.29
CA SER A 501 -25.98 14.54 44.10
C SER A 501 -26.11 16.07 44.21
N LEU A 502 -27.24 16.59 44.68
CA LEU A 502 -27.45 18.03 44.83
C LEU A 502 -26.57 18.64 45.92
N VAL A 503 -26.30 17.93 47.01
CA VAL A 503 -25.34 18.39 48.03
C VAL A 503 -23.91 18.44 47.46
N ALA A 504 -23.51 17.46 46.64
CA ALA A 504 -22.23 17.51 45.95
C ALA A 504 -22.12 18.68 44.96
N ARG A 505 -23.23 19.12 44.35
CA ARG A 505 -23.28 20.34 43.52
C ARG A 505 -23.25 21.62 44.36
N ALA A 506 -23.93 21.63 45.50
CA ALA A 506 -23.92 22.74 46.45
C ALA A 506 -22.49 23.05 46.92
N GLU A 507 -21.69 22.02 47.21
CA GLU A 507 -20.27 22.17 47.54
C GLU A 507 -19.41 22.77 46.42
N LYS A 508 -19.86 22.66 45.17
CA LYS A 508 -19.24 23.31 44.00
C LYS A 508 -19.81 24.70 43.73
N GLY A 509 -20.71 25.21 44.58
CA GLY A 509 -21.31 26.54 44.48
C GLY A 509 -22.63 26.61 43.68
N HIS A 510 -23.31 25.49 43.43
CA HIS A 510 -24.53 25.45 42.61
C HIS A 510 -25.72 24.82 43.35
N HIS A 511 -26.95 25.33 43.11
CA HIS A 511 -28.21 24.68 43.51
C HIS A 511 -28.40 24.44 45.03
N ILE A 512 -27.95 25.37 45.88
CA ILE A 512 -27.98 25.22 47.35
C ILE A 512 -29.40 25.10 47.91
N GLU A 513 -30.34 25.95 47.48
CA GLU A 513 -31.75 25.86 47.91
C GLU A 513 -32.41 24.52 47.51
N ALA A 514 -32.11 24.05 46.28
CA ALA A 514 -32.62 22.77 45.79
C ALA A 514 -32.02 21.58 46.57
N ALA A 515 -30.77 21.68 47.01
CA ALA A 515 -30.13 20.67 47.85
C ALA A 515 -30.79 20.59 49.24
N GLU A 516 -31.18 21.72 49.83
CA GLU A 516 -31.86 21.78 51.13
C GLU A 516 -33.26 21.13 51.08
N GLU A 517 -34.04 21.45 50.03
CA GLU A 517 -35.35 20.85 49.81
C GLU A 517 -35.25 19.34 49.56
N ALA A 518 -34.33 18.92 48.70
CA ALA A 518 -34.11 17.51 48.39
C ALA A 518 -33.68 16.71 49.64
N LEU A 519 -32.81 17.27 50.48
CA LEU A 519 -32.32 16.62 51.69
C LEU A 519 -33.42 16.50 52.75
N THR A 520 -34.30 17.49 52.86
CA THR A 520 -35.49 17.45 53.72
C THR A 520 -36.44 16.32 53.30
N ASN A 521 -36.64 16.13 51.99
CA ASN A 521 -37.45 15.04 51.48
C ASN A 521 -36.78 13.67 51.68
N ALA A 522 -35.47 13.56 51.43
CA ALA A 522 -34.69 12.34 51.61
C ALA A 522 -34.61 11.88 53.08
N ALA A 523 -34.65 12.80 54.05
CA ALA A 523 -34.64 12.50 55.48
C ALA A 523 -35.90 11.80 55.98
N LYS A 524 -37.01 11.82 55.22
CA LYS A 524 -38.25 11.14 55.59
C LYS A 524 -38.02 9.63 55.72
N LYS A 525 -38.66 9.00 56.71
CA LYS A 525 -38.61 7.54 56.88
C LYS A 525 -39.53 6.87 55.85
N THR A 526 -38.93 6.32 54.80
CA THR A 526 -39.63 5.69 53.68
C THR A 526 -39.25 4.21 53.53
N LYS A 527 -40.07 3.41 52.84
CA LYS A 527 -39.80 1.97 52.64
C LYS A 527 -38.55 1.78 51.78
N GLY A 528 -38.40 2.53 50.68
CA GLY A 528 -37.18 2.45 49.87
C GLY A 528 -35.95 3.00 50.58
N GLY A 529 -36.12 4.02 51.43
CA GLY A 529 -35.02 4.54 52.25
C GLY A 529 -34.40 3.50 53.19
N GLN A 530 -35.19 2.55 53.70
CA GLN A 530 -34.69 1.48 54.57
C GLN A 530 -33.85 0.43 53.83
N LEU A 531 -33.98 0.36 52.50
CA LEU A 531 -33.18 -0.56 51.67
C LEU A 531 -31.75 -0.04 51.43
N ILE A 532 -31.53 1.27 51.67
CA ILE A 532 -30.23 1.94 51.54
C ILE A 532 -29.44 1.75 52.84
N GLU A 533 -28.31 1.06 52.71
CA GLU A 533 -27.40 0.78 53.83
C GLU A 533 -26.79 2.08 54.39
N GLY A 534 -26.84 2.29 55.71
CA GLY A 534 -26.32 3.51 56.34
C GLY A 534 -27.03 4.81 55.90
N LYS A 535 -28.33 4.75 55.57
CA LYS A 535 -29.09 5.94 55.15
C LYS A 535 -29.01 7.08 56.17
N ASP A 536 -29.27 6.81 57.45
CA ASP A 536 -29.38 7.86 58.47
C ASP A 536 -28.03 8.56 58.69
N GLU A 537 -26.92 7.81 58.67
CA GLU A 537 -25.55 8.33 58.74
C GLU A 537 -25.22 9.20 57.52
N LEU A 538 -25.64 8.75 56.32
CA LEU A 538 -25.49 9.52 55.09
C LEU A 538 -26.26 10.85 55.18
N ILE A 539 -27.52 10.84 55.58
CA ILE A 539 -28.33 12.06 55.69
C ILE A 539 -27.69 13.05 56.69
N MET A 540 -27.23 12.58 57.84
CA MET A 540 -26.53 13.44 58.82
C MET A 540 -25.23 14.04 58.26
N SER A 541 -24.46 13.25 57.53
CA SER A 541 -23.24 13.72 56.86
C SER A 541 -23.56 14.79 55.81
N LEU A 542 -24.58 14.57 54.98
CA LEU A 542 -25.00 15.52 53.95
C LEU A 542 -25.55 16.82 54.56
N GLN A 543 -26.29 16.75 55.66
CA GLN A 543 -26.78 17.95 56.37
C GLN A 543 -25.62 18.79 56.92
N THR A 544 -24.60 18.13 57.47
CA THR A 544 -23.40 18.79 57.98
C THR A 544 -22.61 19.47 56.87
N ARG A 545 -22.45 18.77 55.73
CA ARG A 545 -21.76 19.29 54.53
C ARG A 545 -22.48 20.50 53.95
N LEU A 546 -23.81 20.43 53.80
CA LEU A 546 -24.61 21.53 53.26
C LEU A 546 -24.61 22.76 54.20
N ALA A 547 -24.71 22.55 55.52
CA ALA A 547 -24.64 23.65 56.49
C ALA A 547 -23.29 24.40 56.44
N LYS A 548 -22.20 23.69 56.17
CA LYS A 548 -20.88 24.30 55.97
C LYS A 548 -20.85 25.20 54.73
N VAL A 549 -21.40 24.72 53.61
CA VAL A 549 -21.49 25.49 52.36
C VAL A 549 -22.28 26.79 52.55
N ILE A 550 -23.42 26.72 53.23
CA ILE A 550 -24.27 27.90 53.52
C ILE A 550 -23.51 28.92 54.38
N SER A 551 -22.82 28.45 55.42
CA SER A 551 -22.02 29.30 56.31
C SER A 551 -20.84 29.99 55.62
N GLU A 552 -20.23 29.34 54.61
CA GLU A 552 -19.13 29.91 53.81
C GLU A 552 -19.63 30.93 52.77
N GLN A 553 -20.86 30.77 52.28
CA GLN A 553 -21.47 31.71 51.35
C GLN A 553 -21.89 33.03 52.02
N ASP A 554 -22.44 32.97 53.23
CA ASP A 554 -22.84 34.15 54.01
C ASP A 554 -21.64 35.05 54.41
N GLN A 555 -20.41 34.50 54.40
CA GLN A 555 -19.19 35.25 54.70
C GLN A 555 -18.61 36.00 53.48
N ASN A 556 -19.02 35.67 52.24
CA ASN A 556 -18.48 36.29 51.02
C ASN A 556 -19.26 37.53 50.55
N ASP A 557 -20.47 37.77 51.06
CA ASP A 557 -21.34 38.90 50.67
C ASP A 557 -21.10 40.22 51.45
N GLN A 558 -20.05 40.29 52.28
CA GLN A 558 -19.62 41.54 52.93
C GLN A 558 -18.14 41.85 52.64
N THR A 559 -17.87 42.91 51.87
CA THR A 559 -16.53 43.53 51.71
C THR A 559 -16.66 45.07 51.65
N PRO A 560 -15.59 45.91 51.80
CA PRO A 560 -14.12 45.68 51.92
C PRO A 560 -13.43 46.64 52.97
N PRO A 561 -12.08 46.95 53.02
CA PRO A 561 -10.91 46.44 52.27
C PRO A 561 -9.61 46.08 53.07
N VAL A 562 -8.79 45.19 52.47
CA VAL A 562 -7.31 45.15 52.34
C VAL A 562 -6.40 45.45 53.56
N GLU A 563 -5.61 44.46 54.01
CA GLU A 563 -4.15 44.63 54.28
C GLU A 563 -3.38 43.29 54.42
N LYS A 564 -2.08 43.33 54.10
CA LYS A 564 -1.17 42.20 53.82
C LYS A 564 -0.50 41.59 55.07
N GLN A 565 -0.45 40.24 55.15
CA GLN A 565 0.60 39.31 55.66
C GLN A 565 1.30 39.54 57.04
N PRO A 566 2.00 38.54 57.62
CA PRO A 566 1.80 37.06 57.67
C PRO A 566 2.00 36.47 59.10
N GLU A 567 1.54 35.26 59.39
CA GLU A 567 1.89 34.53 60.63
C GLU A 567 2.49 33.14 60.39
N LYS A 568 3.45 32.82 61.28
CA LYS A 568 4.19 31.57 61.43
C LYS A 568 3.35 30.58 62.27
N GLU A 569 3.41 29.27 61.99
CA GLU A 569 3.90 28.26 62.96
C GLU A 569 3.99 26.83 62.41
N GLN A 570 5.18 26.27 62.63
CA GLN A 570 5.61 24.89 62.93
C GLN A 570 4.62 23.71 62.78
N THR A 571 5.00 22.76 61.91
CA THR A 571 4.65 21.30 61.90
C THR A 571 5.55 20.51 62.89
N PRO A 572 5.40 19.19 63.19
CA PRO A 572 4.69 18.10 62.46
C PRO A 572 4.03 17.03 63.42
N PRO A 573 3.67 15.77 63.04
CA PRO A 573 3.68 15.12 61.72
C PRO A 573 2.36 14.40 61.34
N VAL A 574 1.92 14.55 60.10
CA VAL A 574 1.08 13.56 59.41
C VAL A 574 1.75 13.29 58.06
N GLU A 575 1.92 12.02 57.74
CA GLU A 575 2.47 11.53 56.49
C GLU A 575 1.76 12.19 55.31
N LYS A 576 2.51 13.06 54.63
CA LYS A 576 2.13 13.59 53.33
C LYS A 576 2.37 12.51 52.30
N GLU A 577 1.31 11.86 51.82
CA GLU A 577 1.28 11.50 50.42
C GLU A 577 1.28 12.82 49.64
N LYS A 578 2.47 13.17 49.12
CA LYS A 578 2.64 14.27 48.18
C LYS A 578 1.88 13.87 46.92
N GLU A 579 0.69 14.43 46.72
CA GLU A 579 0.13 14.57 45.38
C GLU A 579 1.07 15.53 44.62
N GLN A 580 1.98 14.94 43.87
CA GLN A 580 2.83 15.66 42.94
C GLN A 580 1.91 16.27 41.88
N ALA A 581 2.06 17.57 41.60
CA ALA A 581 1.53 18.13 40.37
C ALA A 581 2.03 17.24 39.21
N PRO A 582 1.13 16.76 38.33
CA PRO A 582 1.49 15.77 37.34
C PRO A 582 2.68 16.28 36.54
N THR A 583 3.71 15.45 36.46
CA THR A 583 4.87 15.73 35.61
C THR A 583 4.39 16.00 34.18
N GLU A 584 5.15 16.78 33.39
CA GLU A 584 4.79 17.06 31.99
C GLU A 584 4.49 15.78 31.19
N SER A 585 5.13 14.67 31.58
CA SER A 585 4.89 13.32 31.07
C SER A 585 3.54 12.71 31.48
N GLU A 586 3.05 12.95 32.71
CA GLU A 586 1.73 12.47 33.15
C GLU A 586 0.59 13.25 32.50
N LYS A 587 0.77 14.57 32.34
CA LYS A 587 -0.18 15.41 31.59
C LYS A 587 -0.27 14.99 30.12
N LEU A 588 0.88 14.68 29.50
CA LEU A 588 0.94 14.15 28.15
C LEU A 588 0.21 12.81 28.04
N LYS A 589 0.46 11.88 28.98
CA LYS A 589 -0.18 10.56 29.02
C LYS A 589 -1.70 10.66 29.17
N GLY A 590 -2.19 11.48 30.10
CA GLY A 590 -3.63 11.69 30.31
C GLY A 590 -4.33 12.31 29.10
N LYS A 591 -3.66 13.24 28.39
CA LYS A 591 -4.20 13.81 27.14
C LYS A 591 -4.21 12.81 25.99
N LYS A 592 -3.20 11.93 25.87
CA LYS A 592 -3.22 10.83 24.90
C LYS A 592 -4.39 9.88 25.15
N GLU A 593 -4.59 9.47 26.39
CA GLU A 593 -5.68 8.57 26.75
C GLU A 593 -7.06 9.21 26.51
N SER A 594 -7.19 10.51 26.79
CA SER A 594 -8.42 11.26 26.53
C SER A 594 -8.77 11.32 25.03
N LEU A 595 -7.82 11.74 24.18
CA LEU A 595 -8.05 11.82 22.74
C LEU A 595 -8.28 10.43 22.12
N ARG A 596 -7.56 9.40 22.59
CA ARG A 596 -7.79 8.01 22.16
C ARG A 596 -9.23 7.56 22.41
N ASN A 597 -9.76 7.81 23.60
CA ASN A 597 -11.14 7.49 23.93
C ASN A 597 -12.16 8.26 23.06
N PHE A 598 -11.88 9.51 22.70
CA PHE A 598 -12.72 10.29 21.78
C PHE A 598 -12.72 9.70 20.36
N VAL A 599 -11.54 9.32 19.85
CA VAL A 599 -11.37 8.72 18.51
C VAL A 599 -12.05 7.35 18.43
N ASP A 600 -11.93 6.53 19.47
CA ASP A 600 -12.57 5.20 19.50
C ASP A 600 -14.10 5.31 19.58
N GLY A 601 -14.61 6.25 20.38
CA GLY A 601 -16.03 6.43 20.65
C GLY A 601 -16.85 7.09 19.52
N ILE A 602 -16.21 7.78 18.56
CA ILE A 602 -16.93 8.51 17.52
C ILE A 602 -17.45 7.59 16.42
N LYS A 603 -18.71 7.73 16.01
CA LYS A 603 -19.32 6.90 14.94
C LYS A 603 -19.31 7.55 13.55
N SER A 604 -19.06 8.86 13.49
CA SER A 604 -19.12 9.63 12.25
C SER A 604 -17.86 9.50 11.37
N LEU A 605 -16.78 8.94 11.88
CA LEU A 605 -15.52 8.71 11.14
C LEU A 605 -15.36 7.23 10.79
N SER A 606 -14.77 6.96 9.61
CA SER A 606 -14.38 5.62 9.18
C SER A 606 -13.21 5.06 9.99
N ASN A 607 -12.97 3.75 9.88
CA ASN A 607 -11.85 3.12 10.56
C ASN A 607 -10.51 3.67 10.07
N GLU A 608 -10.37 3.94 8.77
CA GLU A 608 -9.17 4.53 8.15
C GLU A 608 -8.90 5.95 8.69
N GLN A 609 -9.95 6.76 8.82
CA GLN A 609 -9.84 8.10 9.41
C GLN A 609 -9.41 8.04 10.88
N LYS A 610 -9.97 7.10 11.67
CA LYS A 610 -9.57 6.88 13.07
C LYS A 610 -8.12 6.43 13.18
N THR A 611 -7.66 5.52 12.32
CA THR A 611 -6.29 5.01 12.31
C THR A 611 -5.27 6.15 12.16
N PHE A 612 -5.53 7.11 11.26
CA PHE A 612 -4.68 8.30 11.11
C PHE A 612 -4.47 9.05 12.44
N TYR A 613 -5.55 9.34 13.18
CA TYR A 613 -5.46 10.05 14.45
C TYR A 613 -4.76 9.24 15.54
N LEU A 614 -4.99 7.92 15.60
CA LEU A 614 -4.36 7.05 16.59
C LEU A 614 -2.85 6.90 16.38
N GLU A 615 -2.40 6.71 15.13
CA GLU A 615 -0.96 6.62 14.80
C GLU A 615 -0.22 7.93 15.10
N ARG A 616 -0.89 9.06 14.78
CA ARG A 616 -0.37 10.40 15.03
C ARG A 616 -0.33 10.74 16.53
N LEU A 617 -1.31 10.27 17.29
CA LEU A 617 -1.37 10.39 18.74
C LEU A 617 -0.25 9.61 19.44
N ASP A 618 0.06 8.41 18.94
CA ASP A 618 1.16 7.60 19.47
C ASP A 618 2.52 8.27 19.21
N SER A 619 2.68 8.88 18.04
CA SER A 619 3.90 9.60 17.64
C SER A 619 4.07 10.99 18.29
N SER A 620 3.02 11.54 18.91
CA SER A 620 3.04 12.89 19.52
C SER A 620 3.96 12.96 20.74
N LYS A 621 4.81 13.98 20.80
CA LYS A 621 5.85 14.15 21.84
C LYS A 621 5.56 15.29 22.82
N SER A 622 4.57 16.13 22.53
CA SER A 622 4.20 17.26 23.40
C SER A 622 2.69 17.43 23.54
N VAL A 623 2.28 18.13 24.60
CA VAL A 623 0.86 18.44 24.85
C VAL A 623 0.29 19.31 23.74
N THR A 624 1.08 20.24 23.20
CA THR A 624 0.69 21.12 22.08
C THR A 624 0.39 20.32 20.81
N GLN A 625 1.19 19.30 20.49
CA GLN A 625 0.92 18.43 19.34
C GLN A 625 -0.40 17.67 19.50
N ILE A 626 -0.74 17.23 20.72
CA ILE A 626 -2.02 16.57 20.99
C ILE A 626 -3.18 17.55 20.90
N GLU A 627 -3.01 18.80 21.33
CA GLU A 627 -4.03 19.85 21.22
C GLU A 627 -4.33 20.18 19.76
N GLU A 628 -3.30 20.36 18.92
CA GLU A 628 -3.49 20.60 17.49
C GLU A 628 -4.08 19.38 16.77
N LEU A 629 -3.68 18.17 17.15
CA LEU A 629 -4.28 16.94 16.64
C LEU A 629 -5.75 16.81 17.03
N PHE A 630 -6.12 17.24 18.24
CA PHE A 630 -7.51 17.27 18.71
C PHE A 630 -8.34 18.28 17.92
N GLU A 631 -7.82 19.49 17.65
CA GLU A 631 -8.54 20.48 16.83
C GLU A 631 -8.79 19.99 15.40
N LEU A 632 -7.82 19.29 14.80
CA LEU A 632 -7.97 18.66 13.49
C LEU A 632 -9.01 17.53 13.50
N PHE A 633 -8.95 16.66 14.51
CA PHE A 633 -9.92 15.57 14.73
C PHE A 633 -11.35 16.09 14.90
N ASP A 634 -11.52 17.16 15.68
CA ASP A 634 -12.82 17.76 15.92
C ASP A 634 -13.34 18.45 14.65
N ALA A 635 -12.48 19.08 13.86
CA ALA A 635 -12.83 19.65 12.56
C ALA A 635 -13.34 18.58 11.57
N GLU A 636 -12.65 17.44 11.43
CA GLU A 636 -13.08 16.34 10.55
C GLU A 636 -14.39 15.71 11.05
N THR A 637 -14.54 15.57 12.37
CA THR A 637 -15.77 15.06 12.99
C THR A 637 -16.96 15.96 12.70
N LEU A 638 -16.80 17.27 12.87
CA LEU A 638 -17.84 18.26 12.57
C LEU A 638 -18.18 18.29 11.07
N LEU A 639 -17.18 18.17 10.19
CA LEU A 639 -17.39 18.04 8.74
C LEU A 639 -18.19 16.79 8.39
N ALA A 640 -17.83 15.63 8.94
CA ALA A 640 -18.52 14.37 8.69
C ALA A 640 -19.98 14.41 9.15
N ARG A 641 -20.25 14.97 10.34
CA ARG A 641 -21.61 15.13 10.89
C ARG A 641 -22.44 16.17 10.14
N THR A 642 -21.79 17.19 9.58
CA THR A 642 -22.46 18.16 8.70
C THR A 642 -22.82 17.53 7.35
N LYS A 643 -21.96 16.66 6.80
CA LYS A 643 -22.23 15.90 5.57
C LYS A 643 -23.35 14.87 5.75
N SER A 644 -23.44 14.21 6.90
CA SER A 644 -24.53 13.27 7.21
C SER A 644 -25.87 13.94 7.53
N GLY A 645 -25.90 15.27 7.62
CA GLY A 645 -27.10 16.04 7.95
C GLY A 645 -27.45 16.06 9.45
N GLU A 646 -26.56 15.57 10.31
CA GLU A 646 -26.74 15.60 11.77
C GLU A 646 -26.59 17.01 12.36
N LEU A 647 -25.84 17.90 11.69
CA LEU A 647 -25.58 19.26 12.14
C LEU A 647 -25.95 20.30 11.06
N PRO A 648 -26.56 21.44 11.45
CA PRO A 648 -26.92 22.51 10.52
C PRO A 648 -25.68 23.26 10.02
N LYS A 649 -25.54 23.36 8.70
CA LYS A 649 -24.40 23.95 8.01
C LYS A 649 -24.10 25.37 8.49
N GLU A 650 -25.12 26.21 8.66
CA GLU A 650 -24.95 27.63 8.98
C GLU A 650 -24.32 27.89 10.37
N GLN A 651 -24.41 26.92 11.29
CA GLN A 651 -23.91 27.10 12.67
C GLN A 651 -22.50 26.53 12.89
N VAL A 652 -22.09 25.54 12.08
CA VAL A 652 -20.89 24.74 12.37
C VAL A 652 -19.72 25.08 11.45
N LEU A 653 -19.97 25.57 10.23
CA LEU A 653 -18.92 25.90 9.26
C LEU A 653 -17.89 26.94 9.78
N PRO A 654 -18.28 28.05 10.46
CA PRO A 654 -17.31 28.99 11.01
C PRO A 654 -16.44 28.37 12.11
N GLY A 655 -17.01 27.45 12.91
CA GLY A 655 -16.28 26.72 13.93
C GLY A 655 -15.26 25.74 13.36
N ILE A 656 -15.55 25.11 12.21
CA ILE A 656 -14.60 24.24 11.50
C ILE A 656 -13.43 25.08 10.97
N GLU A 657 -13.70 26.24 10.36
CA GLU A 657 -12.67 27.14 9.84
C GLU A 657 -11.74 27.66 10.94
N GLU A 658 -12.29 28.04 12.10
CA GLU A 658 -11.50 28.45 13.26
C GLU A 658 -10.58 27.32 13.77
N LYS A 659 -11.07 26.07 13.78
CA LYS A 659 -10.32 24.90 14.22
C LYS A 659 -9.18 24.55 13.27
N LEU A 660 -9.44 24.56 11.96
CA LEU A 660 -8.39 24.33 10.95
C LEU A 660 -7.30 25.40 11.04
N ASN A 661 -7.66 26.66 11.32
CA ASN A 661 -6.70 27.75 11.51
C ASN A 661 -5.83 27.62 12.76
N LYS A 662 -6.20 26.77 13.73
CA LYS A 662 -5.38 26.47 14.93
C LYS A 662 -4.37 25.33 14.73
N VAL A 663 -4.35 24.69 13.57
CA VAL A 663 -3.43 23.59 13.25
C VAL A 663 -2.19 24.13 12.52
N PHE A 664 -1.04 24.09 13.19
CA PHE A 664 0.25 24.61 12.74
C PHE A 664 1.33 23.53 12.59
N ASP A 665 1.15 22.34 13.18
CA ASP A 665 2.07 21.22 13.10
C ASP A 665 2.29 20.82 11.64
N LYS A 666 3.56 20.77 11.23
CA LYS A 666 4.00 20.50 9.86
C LYS A 666 3.52 19.15 9.35
N GLU A 667 3.44 18.17 10.23
CA GLU A 667 3.04 16.80 9.90
C GLU A 667 1.50 16.67 9.82
N LEU A 668 0.73 17.69 10.21
CA LEU A 668 -0.73 17.76 10.09
C LEU A 668 -1.21 18.61 8.89
N GLN A 669 -0.33 19.36 8.23
CA GLN A 669 -0.72 20.31 7.17
C GLN A 669 -1.40 19.63 5.96
N SER A 670 -0.95 18.45 5.55
CA SER A 670 -1.56 17.74 4.41
C SER A 670 -3.03 17.39 4.69
N LYS A 671 -3.34 16.91 5.90
CA LYS A 671 -4.70 16.57 6.30
C LYS A 671 -5.55 17.83 6.53
N LYS A 672 -4.96 18.91 7.05
CA LYS A 672 -5.61 20.22 7.13
C LYS A 672 -6.06 20.73 5.76
N VAL A 673 -5.21 20.63 4.73
CA VAL A 673 -5.55 21.03 3.35
C VAL A 673 -6.68 20.17 2.77
N GLU A 674 -6.65 18.86 3.02
CA GLU A 674 -7.73 17.95 2.63
C GLU A 674 -9.08 18.39 3.23
N LEU A 675 -9.12 18.64 4.54
CA LEU A 675 -10.34 19.07 5.24
C LEU A 675 -10.79 20.48 4.83
N GLN A 676 -9.85 21.39 4.54
CA GLN A 676 -10.16 22.71 4.01
C GLN A 676 -10.84 22.62 2.64
N ALA A 677 -10.35 21.75 1.75
CA ALA A 677 -10.98 21.52 0.45
C ALA A 677 -12.39 20.89 0.59
N GLU A 678 -12.62 20.07 1.61
CA GLU A 678 -13.96 19.55 1.91
C GLU A 678 -14.92 20.62 2.46
N LEU A 679 -14.39 21.55 3.27
CA LEU A 679 -15.12 22.69 3.79
C LEU A 679 -15.52 23.66 2.67
N ASP A 680 -14.62 23.93 1.73
CA ASP A 680 -14.87 24.80 0.58
C ASP A 680 -15.96 24.25 -0.34
N LYS A 681 -15.98 22.92 -0.55
CA LYS A 681 -17.07 22.21 -1.27
C LYS A 681 -18.43 22.36 -0.58
N LEU A 682 -18.48 22.42 0.75
CA LEU A 682 -19.72 22.56 1.51
C LEU A 682 -20.25 24.00 1.56
N THR A 683 -19.37 24.99 1.42
CA THR A 683 -19.69 26.43 1.43
C THR A 683 -19.98 27.00 0.05
N GLY A 684 -19.77 26.23 -1.03
CA GLY A 684 -20.02 26.67 -2.41
C GLY A 684 -18.99 27.70 -2.92
N LYS A 685 -17.83 27.80 -2.27
CA LYS A 685 -16.70 28.62 -2.72
C LYS A 685 -15.86 27.84 -3.74
N GLU A 686 -16.39 27.57 -4.92
CA GLU A 686 -15.61 26.92 -6.02
C GLU A 686 -14.79 27.91 -6.85
N ASP A 687 -14.99 29.24 -6.72
CA ASP A 687 -14.31 30.27 -7.53
C ASP A 687 -13.77 31.45 -6.69
N ALA A 688 -12.80 31.20 -5.82
CA ALA A 688 -11.98 32.27 -5.24
C ALA A 688 -10.48 31.90 -5.28
N PRO A 689 -9.60 32.80 -5.77
CA PRO A 689 -8.17 32.55 -5.78
C PRO A 689 -7.68 32.41 -4.33
N ALA A 690 -6.80 31.44 -4.11
CA ALA A 690 -6.23 31.14 -2.80
C ALA A 690 -5.70 32.41 -2.12
N PRO A 691 -5.96 32.60 -0.81
CA PRO A 691 -5.37 33.71 -0.07
C PRO A 691 -3.85 33.53 -0.01
N GLU A 692 -3.13 34.62 -0.28
CA GLU A 692 -1.69 34.74 -0.09
C GLU A 692 -1.33 34.31 1.33
N VAL A 693 -0.63 33.19 1.43
CA VAL A 693 0.18 32.87 2.61
C VAL A 693 1.32 33.88 2.59
N GLU A 694 1.47 34.67 3.67
CA GLU A 694 2.75 35.29 3.97
C GLU A 694 3.79 34.17 4.05
N GLU A 695 4.52 33.96 2.95
CA GLU A 695 5.67 33.09 2.90
C GLU A 695 6.71 33.64 3.89
N GLU A 696 6.91 32.96 5.02
CA GLU A 696 8.28 32.86 5.52
C GLU A 696 9.13 32.31 4.37
N PRO A 697 10.32 32.88 4.13
CA PRO A 697 11.01 32.80 2.86
C PRO A 697 11.14 31.34 2.44
N LYS A 698 10.49 30.98 1.32
CA LYS A 698 10.78 29.72 0.64
C LYS A 698 12.28 29.68 0.46
N ALA A 699 12.93 28.70 1.10
CA ALA A 699 14.34 28.47 0.94
C ALA A 699 14.64 28.45 -0.56
N THR A 700 15.47 29.39 -1.01
CA THR A 700 15.71 29.57 -2.43
C THR A 700 16.43 28.35 -3.00
N PHE A 701 16.29 28.13 -4.30
CA PHE A 701 17.03 27.08 -5.01
C PHE A 701 18.54 27.11 -4.67
N GLU A 702 19.13 28.29 -4.49
CA GLU A 702 20.54 28.45 -4.13
C GLU A 702 20.83 28.14 -2.64
N GLU A 703 19.90 28.43 -1.72
CA GLU A 703 20.05 28.04 -0.31
C GLU A 703 20.03 26.51 -0.15
N LYS A 704 19.10 25.82 -0.82
CA LYS A 704 19.04 24.36 -0.80
C LYS A 704 20.23 23.71 -1.50
N ARG A 705 20.73 24.32 -2.58
CA ARG A 705 21.99 23.94 -3.21
C ARG A 705 23.19 24.07 -2.26
N ALA A 706 23.23 25.16 -1.48
CA ALA A 706 24.31 25.40 -0.52
C ALA A 706 24.29 24.39 0.65
N GLU A 707 23.10 24.09 1.19
CA GLU A 707 22.90 23.05 2.21
C GLU A 707 23.33 21.67 1.71
N LEU A 708 22.90 21.31 0.50
CA LEU A 708 23.27 20.05 -0.16
C LEU A 708 24.78 19.97 -0.41
N SER A 709 25.39 21.06 -0.87
CA SER A 709 26.83 21.15 -1.06
C SER A 709 27.59 20.96 0.26
N ALA A 710 27.12 21.55 1.36
CA ALA A 710 27.73 21.40 2.67
C ALA A 710 27.62 19.95 3.20
N ALA A 711 26.47 19.31 3.04
CA ALA A 711 26.27 17.90 3.42
C ALA A 711 27.17 16.97 2.57
N ASN A 712 27.26 17.22 1.26
CA ASN A 712 28.11 16.47 0.35
C ASN A 712 29.61 16.66 0.66
N GLN A 713 30.04 17.87 1.05
CA GLN A 713 31.41 18.12 1.49
C GLN A 713 31.77 17.34 2.76
N LYS A 714 30.85 17.26 3.74
CA LYS A 714 31.05 16.44 4.95
C LYS A 714 31.18 14.97 4.59
N TRP A 715 30.35 14.47 3.68
CA TRP A 715 30.42 13.10 3.20
C TRP A 715 31.76 12.80 2.49
N ASN A 716 32.19 13.68 1.58
CA ASN A 716 33.48 13.55 0.89
C ASN A 716 34.66 13.59 1.86
N ALA A 717 34.62 14.44 2.90
CA ALA A 717 35.69 14.53 3.90
C ALA A 717 35.86 13.25 4.73
N ILE A 718 34.79 12.47 4.92
CA ILE A 718 34.86 11.13 5.53
C ILE A 718 35.38 10.13 4.50
N GLN A 719 34.86 10.18 3.27
CA GLN A 719 35.25 9.30 2.16
C GLN A 719 36.73 9.39 1.79
N GLU A 720 37.35 10.57 1.86
CA GLU A 720 38.79 10.76 1.62
C GLU A 720 39.69 10.17 2.71
N LYS A 721 39.17 10.03 3.94
CA LYS A 721 39.91 9.50 5.08
C LYS A 721 39.80 7.99 5.24
N LEU A 722 38.92 7.35 4.46
CA LEU A 722 38.74 5.90 4.48
C LEU A 722 40.02 5.18 4.07
N LYS A 723 40.34 4.10 4.79
CA LYS A 723 41.50 3.28 4.47
C LYS A 723 41.23 2.47 3.20
N VAL A 724 42.26 2.31 2.38
CA VAL A 724 42.19 1.47 1.18
C VAL A 724 42.70 0.07 1.53
N ASN A 725 41.93 -0.96 1.18
CA ASN A 725 42.33 -2.35 1.38
C ASN A 725 43.35 -2.80 0.32
N SER A 726 43.82 -4.04 0.43
CA SER A 726 44.77 -4.65 -0.50
C SER A 726 44.28 -4.77 -1.96
N GLU A 727 42.99 -4.54 -2.21
CA GLU A 727 42.37 -4.57 -3.55
C GLU A 727 42.18 -3.16 -4.14
N GLY A 728 42.66 -2.11 -3.46
CA GLY A 728 42.50 -0.73 -3.92
C GLY A 728 41.12 -0.11 -3.61
N LYS A 729 40.27 -0.77 -2.80
CA LYS A 729 38.93 -0.29 -2.44
C LYS A 729 38.92 0.40 -1.07
N LYS A 730 38.15 1.48 -0.95
CA LYS A 730 37.93 2.19 0.33
C LYS A 730 37.08 1.35 1.27
N VAL A 731 37.51 1.19 2.52
CA VAL A 731 36.84 0.42 3.57
C VAL A 731 36.63 1.31 4.79
N ALA A 732 35.38 1.36 5.27
CA ALA A 732 34.96 2.15 6.43
C ALA A 732 34.89 1.31 7.71
N THR A 733 35.23 1.90 8.86
CA THR A 733 34.92 1.30 10.17
C THR A 733 33.40 1.35 10.43
N PRO A 734 32.88 0.58 11.40
CA PRO A 734 31.46 0.63 11.76
C PRO A 734 30.96 2.04 12.10
N GLU A 735 31.75 2.84 12.79
CA GLU A 735 31.41 4.23 13.17
C GLU A 735 31.42 5.17 11.96
N GLU A 736 32.42 5.04 11.07
CA GLU A 736 32.47 5.80 9.82
C GLU A 736 31.30 5.43 8.90
N ARG A 737 30.89 4.15 8.90
CA ARG A 737 29.75 3.66 8.14
C ARG A 737 28.43 4.25 8.63
N GLU A 738 28.21 4.32 9.94
CA GLU A 738 27.02 4.94 10.51
C GLU A 738 26.94 6.44 10.16
N GLN A 739 28.08 7.14 10.24
CA GLN A 739 28.13 8.56 9.85
C GLN A 739 27.86 8.78 8.36
N LEU A 740 28.41 7.91 7.49
CA LEU A 740 28.13 7.94 6.06
C LEU A 740 26.65 7.64 5.77
N LEU A 741 26.02 6.70 6.47
CA LEU A 741 24.58 6.40 6.32
C LEU A 741 23.69 7.57 6.73
N VAL A 742 23.99 8.23 7.85
CA VAL A 742 23.25 9.42 8.31
C VAL A 742 23.36 10.54 7.29
N LEU A 743 24.57 10.83 6.81
CA LEU A 743 24.79 11.86 5.79
C LEU A 743 24.16 11.50 4.44
N SER A 744 24.17 10.24 4.03
CA SER A 744 23.49 9.79 2.80
C SER A 744 21.97 9.99 2.89
N LYS A 745 21.36 9.72 4.06
CA LYS A 745 19.92 9.99 4.29
C LYS A 745 19.62 11.49 4.27
N GLU A 746 20.49 12.31 4.87
CA GLU A 746 20.38 13.78 4.86
C GLU A 746 20.50 14.33 3.43
N ILE A 747 21.48 13.87 2.65
CA ILE A 747 21.68 14.25 1.25
C ILE A 747 20.48 13.85 0.40
N LYS A 748 19.94 12.63 0.57
CA LYS A 748 18.74 12.18 -0.15
C LYS A 748 17.54 13.08 0.12
N LYS A 749 17.34 13.45 1.39
CA LYS A 749 16.27 14.39 1.79
C LYS A 749 16.48 15.79 1.17
N LEU A 750 17.70 16.31 1.22
CA LEU A 750 18.03 17.63 0.65
C LEU A 750 17.90 17.66 -0.87
N ILE A 751 18.19 16.57 -1.58
CA ILE A 751 17.95 16.44 -3.02
C ILE A 751 16.46 16.57 -3.33
N GLU A 752 15.61 15.92 -2.54
CA GLU A 752 14.16 15.95 -2.75
C GLU A 752 13.56 17.33 -2.43
N GLU A 753 14.08 18.01 -1.42
CA GLU A 753 13.75 19.41 -1.13
C GLU A 753 14.26 20.37 -2.22
N TRP A 754 15.47 20.16 -2.74
CA TRP A 754 16.04 20.98 -3.81
C TRP A 754 15.32 20.77 -5.15
N ARG A 755 14.93 19.53 -5.47
CA ARG A 755 14.12 19.21 -6.65
C ARG A 755 12.78 19.94 -6.63
N LYS A 756 12.11 20.03 -5.47
CA LYS A 756 10.87 20.82 -5.31
C LYS A 756 11.07 22.31 -5.55
N THR A 757 12.24 22.86 -5.21
CA THR A 757 12.57 24.27 -5.55
C THR A 757 12.93 24.49 -7.02
N ALA A 758 13.15 23.41 -7.77
CA ALA A 758 13.48 23.45 -9.20
C ALA A 758 12.23 23.34 -10.10
N GLU A 759 11.12 22.81 -9.58
CA GLU A 759 9.90 22.54 -10.32
C GLU A 759 9.41 23.76 -11.13
N GLY A 760 9.29 23.58 -12.44
CA GLY A 760 8.86 24.63 -13.37
C GLY A 760 10.00 25.49 -13.93
N ASN A 761 11.26 25.18 -13.61
CA ASN A 761 12.45 25.77 -14.22
C ASN A 761 13.38 24.67 -14.76
N GLU A 762 13.31 24.44 -16.06
CA GLU A 762 14.03 23.37 -16.77
C GLU A 762 15.56 23.40 -16.54
N MET A 763 16.17 24.59 -16.43
CA MET A 763 17.62 24.71 -16.18
C MET A 763 17.99 24.31 -14.73
N ASN A 764 17.11 24.60 -13.78
CA ASN A 764 17.27 24.19 -12.39
C ASN A 764 17.02 22.68 -12.22
N GLU A 765 16.02 22.13 -12.91
CA GLU A 765 15.74 20.69 -12.93
C GLU A 765 16.91 19.90 -13.51
N GLN A 766 17.49 20.35 -14.64
CA GLN A 766 18.71 19.76 -15.21
C GLN A 766 19.91 19.86 -14.25
N SER A 767 20.01 20.95 -13.48
CA SER A 767 21.07 21.11 -12.47
C SER A 767 20.94 20.11 -11.31
N VAL A 768 19.70 19.82 -10.88
CA VAL A 768 19.41 18.81 -9.85
C VAL A 768 19.74 17.41 -10.37
N GLU A 769 19.28 17.05 -11.57
CA GLU A 769 19.56 15.74 -12.17
C GLU A 769 21.06 15.52 -12.44
N GLY A 770 21.76 16.55 -12.90
CA GLY A 770 23.22 16.50 -13.10
C GLY A 770 23.98 16.26 -11.79
N PHE A 771 23.52 16.83 -10.68
CA PHE A 771 24.09 16.55 -9.36
C PHE A 771 23.80 15.12 -8.91
N ILE A 772 22.56 14.63 -9.08
CA ILE A 772 22.16 13.26 -8.71
C ILE A 772 23.03 12.24 -9.44
N ALA A 773 23.22 12.40 -10.75
CA ALA A 773 24.08 11.53 -11.55
C ALA A 773 25.52 11.48 -11.02
N THR A 774 26.08 12.65 -10.67
CA THR A 774 27.45 12.76 -10.14
C THR A 774 27.57 12.20 -8.71
N ALA A 775 26.52 12.33 -7.90
CA ALA A 775 26.51 11.86 -6.52
C ALA A 775 26.37 10.33 -6.45
N LYS A 776 25.49 9.75 -7.28
CA LYS A 776 25.24 8.31 -7.37
C LYS A 776 26.52 7.52 -7.64
N ASP A 777 27.29 7.93 -8.65
CA ASP A 777 28.58 7.30 -9.01
C ASP A 777 29.57 7.26 -7.83
N LYS A 778 29.51 8.24 -6.92
CA LYS A 778 30.37 8.30 -5.74
C LYS A 778 29.88 7.43 -4.58
N PHE A 779 28.58 7.38 -4.35
CA PHE A 779 27.99 6.54 -3.28
C PHE A 779 28.21 5.05 -3.55
N ASP A 780 28.20 4.65 -4.82
CA ASP A 780 28.37 3.25 -5.26
C ASP A 780 29.80 2.71 -5.09
N GLN A 781 30.79 3.58 -4.83
CA GLN A 781 32.21 3.22 -4.70
C GLN A 781 32.61 2.70 -3.30
N ILE A 782 31.73 2.74 -2.29
CA ILE A 782 32.03 2.22 -0.95
C ILE A 782 31.20 0.94 -0.67
N PRO A 783 31.80 -0.25 -0.75
CA PRO A 783 31.17 -1.46 -0.22
C PRO A 783 31.12 -1.34 1.31
N PRO A 784 29.98 -1.48 2.01
CA PRO A 784 28.67 -2.03 1.66
C PRO A 784 27.55 -0.99 1.91
N LEU A 785 27.74 0.25 1.43
CA LEU A 785 26.79 1.36 1.57
C LEU A 785 25.78 1.45 0.41
N LYS A 786 25.91 0.58 -0.60
CA LYS A 786 24.97 0.42 -1.72
C LYS A 786 23.53 0.24 -1.26
#